data_AF-A0A067NSA4-F1
#
_entry.id   AF-A0A067NSA4-F1
#
_cell.length_a   1.000
_cell.length_b   1.000
_cell.length_c   1.000
_cell.angle_alpha   90.00
_cell.angle_beta   90.00
_cell.angle_gamma   90.00
#
_symmetry.space_group_name_H-M   'P 1'
#
loop_
_entity.id
_entity.type
_entity.pdbx_description
1 polymer ?
#
loop_
_entity_poly.entity_id
_entity_poly.type
_entity_poly.pdbx_seq_one_letter_code
_entity_poly.pdbx_strand_id
1 'polypeptide(L)'
;MFSKSAGIAWSSNTTTTSKTLITALSDDPDYESLLKLIMRARLVPTLNRLNGSTLFAPTNDAIKKHKGWRSILRDDATDLKDNVQEQLRQQLWYHLLNYSITDLPNNEPNPQVHKTLHFPHTLVDPPSKEPPPYPPWMPIPGGTLGGEPQRLRVAAREGRAFVGVDAFGTGGAEITKGKVDAGNGVLLGIADVLEPPSDLAHVVSQHASVSYFHKVLTPEIIQLLNTTSELTLFLPVDKAWDVLDDYERIYLESQFATDDLKLILNEHAVVQKHIAWSESFEPALNLTTLSGSQLEVVVSPDKTMVSSAQLIQPDIYASNGVLHLVDSLLIPPGTLKVTPEKSLLALNCTTFVSLIHSVNLTHLINSTDSKYTVLALSDDTISLLGDEDLPERGSEDLKKLLQYHFIPGKWTQKKLKAGMLLETSLEEKALDGGRQVMEVQISGSDKGKALVDPSISFGGAGVSAEHDANSTYIYFVSRPIPPPTDALATAFTFLDLSTFLSAIFSTSLAEVLKTTPRTTLLIPDNSAFKRLGMLVSAYFLLPSAKADLEKVILHHTLDGVEYAESLHNGSQRTFASLEGSDITLQRHAINDSMLITASGGWTGMRSELVTKNILTQSGVIHELTDILIPRSVDLTIGKLLKAAKVTTMTTLVNKAGLDWVLNGTAPPEDSPWADLGAVGWTFLCPTDDAFKGHNVTELTKDEDLLRSVVAQHLIPMPSKQRFDAHDDLNNNRPLVMDDSVTYSTLQSPNAAYGDVVFRRQEDGAYVVGIKGARGTEGRDDYGRVLAWGRSTIGSGTGGVILIDSLIEPYQPSWWFEIGAPVGVGVFGVGLICLFFFGSSEAPAAEEFSGNATTESVKAFIAGGFGGVSAVLVGHPFDLTKTRLQTAAPGAYTGAVDVVKQILARDGVRGMYRGMVPPLLGVTPIFALSFWAYDASKKLILSATPNRKSDVLSTGELAAAGFMSAVPTTLVTAPVERAKVLLQIQGQGGSGRQYTGVLDVMKHLYKEGGMRSIFRGSFATLARDGPGSAAYFAAYEVTKKALTPAGATPADLNLGAIIFAGGTAGVAMWAIAIPPDVLKSRLQSAPTGTYSGFMDCARKTIAQDGVAALWKGFGPAMGRAFPANAATFLGVEASRKLLDSLF
;
A
#
# COMPACT_ATOMS: atom_id res chain seq x y z
N MET A 1 82.86 -15.19 72.91
CA MET A 1 82.64 -16.18 73.98
C MET A 1 82.54 -17.54 73.31
N PHE A 2 83.33 -18.50 73.78
CA PHE A 2 83.73 -19.75 73.12
C PHE A 2 82.65 -20.84 73.09
N SER A 3 82.62 -21.64 72.02
CA SER A 3 82.52 -23.12 72.04
C SER A 3 82.75 -23.66 70.61
N LYS A 4 83.94 -24.13 70.22
CA LYS A 4 84.43 -25.54 70.30
C LYS A 4 83.39 -26.56 69.81
N SER A 5 83.49 -27.09 68.59
CA SER A 5 84.45 -28.08 68.04
C SER A 5 83.91 -29.50 68.10
N ALA A 6 83.60 -30.08 66.94
CA ALA A 6 83.72 -31.49 66.66
C ALA A 6 84.48 -31.62 65.34
N GLY A 7 85.81 -31.76 65.45
CA GLY A 7 86.66 -32.08 64.32
C GLY A 7 86.49 -33.55 63.97
N ILE A 8 86.24 -33.85 62.70
CA ILE A 8 86.47 -35.18 62.13
C ILE A 8 87.79 -35.07 61.38
N ALA A 9 88.72 -35.94 61.76
CA ALA A 9 90.08 -36.00 61.25
C ALA A 9 90.09 -36.23 59.74
N TRP A 10 90.76 -35.36 58.98
CA TRP A 10 91.12 -35.63 57.60
C TRP A 10 92.34 -36.56 57.63
N SER A 11 92.11 -37.86 57.44
CA SER A 11 93.18 -38.80 57.15
C SER A 11 93.80 -38.42 55.81
N SER A 12 94.99 -37.83 55.84
CA SER A 12 95.86 -37.73 54.68
C SER A 12 96.42 -39.12 54.37
N ASN A 13 95.72 -39.88 53.52
CA ASN A 13 96.31 -41.00 52.79
C ASN A 13 96.40 -40.61 51.32
N THR A 14 97.50 -39.95 50.99
CA THR A 14 98.00 -39.84 49.62
C THR A 14 98.52 -41.21 49.19
N THR A 15 97.63 -42.10 48.79
CA THR A 15 97.97 -43.31 48.04
C THR A 15 97.64 -43.08 46.58
N THR A 16 98.66 -42.68 45.83
CA THR A 16 98.72 -42.66 44.36
C THR A 16 98.51 -44.08 43.85
N THR A 17 97.24 -44.43 43.65
CA THR A 17 96.79 -45.52 42.78
C THR A 17 95.93 -44.85 41.73
N SER A 18 96.30 -44.99 40.45
CA SER A 18 95.59 -44.37 39.34
C SER A 18 94.23 -45.05 39.15
N LYS A 19 93.28 -44.79 40.05
CA LYS A 19 91.89 -45.25 39.94
C LYS A 19 91.25 -44.49 38.79
N THR A 20 90.79 -45.16 37.74
CA THR A 20 90.05 -44.49 36.67
C THR A 20 88.60 -44.24 37.12
N LEU A 21 87.84 -43.44 36.38
CA LEU A 21 86.39 -43.24 36.61
C LEU A 21 85.63 -44.58 36.65
N ILE A 22 86.03 -45.55 35.82
CA ILE A 22 85.46 -46.90 35.82
C ILE A 22 85.77 -47.64 37.13
N THR A 23 86.99 -47.52 37.65
CA THR A 23 87.36 -48.07 38.97
C THR A 23 86.56 -47.38 40.07
N ALA A 24 86.41 -46.06 40.03
CA ALA A 24 85.63 -45.31 41.01
C ALA A 24 84.13 -45.71 41.02
N LEU A 25 83.55 -45.98 39.84
CA LEU A 25 82.19 -46.53 39.71
C LEU A 25 82.08 -47.96 40.24
N SER A 26 83.07 -48.82 39.98
CA SER A 26 83.07 -50.21 40.43
C SER A 26 83.33 -50.36 41.94
N ASP A 27 83.97 -49.39 42.57
CA ASP A 27 84.28 -49.38 44.01
C ASP A 27 83.02 -49.09 44.86
N ASP A 28 81.97 -48.49 44.29
CA ASP A 28 80.72 -48.14 44.99
C ASP A 28 79.55 -48.99 44.48
N PRO A 29 78.91 -49.84 45.33
CA PRO A 29 77.84 -50.74 44.90
C PRO A 29 76.61 -50.00 44.36
N ASP A 30 76.45 -48.71 44.69
CA ASP A 30 75.33 -47.89 44.24
C ASP A 30 75.41 -47.47 42.76
N TYR A 31 76.50 -47.78 42.04
CA TYR A 31 76.63 -47.52 40.61
C TYR A 31 76.69 -48.80 39.74
N GLU A 32 76.38 -49.97 40.31
CA GLU A 32 76.40 -51.24 39.57
C GLU A 32 75.49 -51.21 38.32
N SER A 33 74.31 -50.60 38.43
CA SER A 33 73.37 -50.47 37.30
C SER A 33 73.91 -49.56 36.20
N LEU A 34 74.57 -48.45 36.59
CA LEU A 34 75.20 -47.52 35.66
C LEU A 34 76.37 -48.17 34.93
N LEU A 35 77.21 -48.93 35.65
CA LEU A 35 78.33 -49.66 35.08
C LEU A 35 77.87 -50.67 34.03
N LYS A 36 76.77 -51.41 34.30
CA LYS A 36 76.14 -52.31 33.32
C LYS A 36 75.66 -51.58 32.08
N LEU A 37 75.06 -50.39 32.21
CA LEU A 37 74.62 -49.58 31.06
C LEU A 37 75.80 -49.05 30.24
N ILE A 38 76.86 -48.56 30.88
CA ILE A 38 78.10 -48.12 30.23
C ILE A 38 78.75 -49.27 29.45
N MET A 39 78.74 -50.49 30.02
CA MET A 39 79.21 -51.70 29.35
C MET A 39 78.33 -52.06 28.13
N ARG A 40 77.00 -52.00 28.25
CA ARG A 40 76.06 -52.24 27.13
C ARG A 40 76.26 -51.21 26.01
N ALA A 41 76.50 -49.95 26.35
CA ALA A 41 76.79 -48.87 25.41
C ALA A 41 78.22 -48.92 24.81
N ARG A 42 79.08 -49.85 25.28
CA ARG A 42 80.49 -50.00 24.91
C ARG A 42 81.36 -48.76 25.15
N LEU A 43 81.04 -47.97 26.19
CA LEU A 43 81.73 -46.71 26.52
C LEU A 43 82.91 -46.86 27.50
N VAL A 44 83.16 -48.07 28.02
CA VAL A 44 84.29 -48.34 28.96
C VAL A 44 85.65 -47.91 28.39
N PRO A 45 86.01 -48.22 27.13
CA PRO A 45 87.27 -47.75 26.56
C PRO A 45 87.34 -46.22 26.43
N THR A 46 86.20 -45.54 26.16
CA THR A 46 86.20 -44.07 26.12
C THR A 46 86.48 -43.49 27.48
N LEU A 47 85.73 -43.92 28.50
CA LEU A 47 85.82 -43.35 29.84
C LEU A 47 87.21 -43.52 30.44
N ASN A 48 87.95 -44.57 30.07
CA ASN A 48 89.35 -44.75 30.46
C ASN A 48 90.34 -43.88 29.67
N ARG A 49 89.98 -43.42 28.46
CA ARG A 49 90.82 -42.57 27.61
C ARG A 49 90.60 -41.07 27.84
N LEU A 50 89.47 -40.68 28.40
CA LEU A 50 89.23 -39.28 28.78
C LEU A 50 90.25 -38.87 29.84
N ASN A 51 90.87 -37.70 29.66
CA ASN A 51 91.81 -37.12 30.60
C ASN A 51 91.19 -35.85 31.20
N GLY A 52 90.81 -35.95 32.47
CA GLY A 52 90.23 -34.84 33.23
C GLY A 52 88.77 -34.57 32.92
N SER A 53 87.90 -35.59 32.87
CA SER A 53 86.45 -35.42 32.62
C SER A 53 85.62 -35.33 33.90
N THR A 54 84.39 -34.80 33.85
CA THR A 54 83.42 -34.91 34.96
C THR A 54 82.28 -35.82 34.55
N LEU A 55 81.99 -36.85 35.35
CA LEU A 55 80.83 -37.72 35.17
C LEU A 55 79.79 -37.46 36.27
N PHE A 56 78.62 -36.98 35.86
CA PHE A 56 77.43 -36.98 36.70
C PHE A 56 76.83 -38.38 36.66
N ALA A 57 76.99 -39.17 37.72
CA ALA A 57 76.63 -40.58 37.77
C ALA A 57 75.29 -40.79 38.49
N PRO A 58 74.22 -41.22 37.79
CA PRO A 58 72.97 -41.61 38.43
C PRO A 58 73.18 -42.80 39.37
N THR A 59 72.63 -42.71 40.59
CA THR A 59 72.62 -43.83 41.54
C THR A 59 71.72 -44.97 41.07
N ASN A 60 71.82 -46.15 41.69
CA ASN A 60 70.96 -47.28 41.35
C ASN A 60 69.46 -46.94 41.52
N ASP A 61 69.13 -46.15 42.55
CA ASP A 61 67.76 -45.67 42.78
C ASP A 61 67.28 -44.72 41.66
N ALA A 62 68.15 -43.83 41.18
CA ALA A 62 67.86 -42.97 40.03
C ALA A 62 67.52 -43.80 38.78
N ILE A 63 68.34 -44.80 38.48
CA ILE A 63 68.17 -45.68 37.31
C ILE A 63 66.92 -46.54 37.43
N LYS A 64 66.58 -47.00 38.64
CA LYS A 64 65.38 -47.80 38.90
C LYS A 64 64.08 -47.02 38.64
N LYS A 65 64.09 -45.70 38.90
CA LYS A 65 62.98 -44.80 38.57
C LYS A 65 62.85 -44.55 37.06
N HIS A 66 63.97 -44.56 36.33
CA HIS A 66 63.99 -44.26 34.89
C HIS A 66 63.48 -45.44 34.04
N LYS A 67 62.32 -45.28 33.39
CA LYS A 67 61.65 -46.36 32.64
C LYS A 67 62.50 -46.93 31.50
N GLY A 68 63.22 -46.08 30.76
CA GLY A 68 64.02 -46.49 29.59
C GLY A 68 65.31 -47.22 29.96
N TRP A 69 66.04 -46.76 30.97
CA TRP A 69 67.25 -47.45 31.40
C TRP A 69 66.95 -48.74 32.16
N ARG A 70 65.82 -48.78 32.88
CA ARG A 70 65.34 -50.00 33.55
C ARG A 70 64.95 -51.10 32.56
N SER A 71 64.34 -50.76 31.41
CA SER A 71 64.01 -51.77 30.38
C SER A 71 65.27 -52.32 29.71
N ILE A 72 66.27 -51.48 29.46
CA ILE A 72 67.56 -51.92 28.89
C ILE A 72 68.27 -52.91 29.81
N LEU A 73 68.15 -52.80 31.14
CA LEU A 73 68.80 -53.70 32.10
C LEU A 73 68.09 -55.04 32.31
N ARG A 74 66.82 -55.17 31.94
CA ARG A 74 66.05 -56.43 31.97
C ARG A 74 66.24 -57.09 30.62
N ASP A 75 66.92 -58.22 30.53
CA ASP A 75 67.34 -58.90 29.28
C ASP A 75 66.20 -59.37 28.32
N ASP A 76 64.99 -58.81 28.41
CA ASP A 76 63.85 -59.07 27.52
C ASP A 76 63.93 -58.31 26.18
N ALA A 77 65.07 -57.68 25.86
CA ALA A 77 65.25 -56.85 24.67
C ALA A 77 65.60 -57.69 23.42
N THR A 78 64.61 -58.39 22.86
CA THR A 78 64.70 -59.00 21.51
C THR A 78 64.47 -58.01 20.36
N ASP A 79 64.05 -56.77 20.65
CA ASP A 79 63.87 -55.70 19.67
C ASP A 79 65.11 -54.79 19.60
N LEU A 80 66.13 -55.19 18.83
CA LEU A 80 67.22 -54.28 18.40
C LEU A 80 66.69 -53.31 17.34
N LYS A 81 65.94 -52.30 17.78
CA LYS A 81 65.45 -51.18 16.95
C LYS A 81 66.47 -50.04 16.81
N ASP A 82 67.70 -50.21 17.26
CA ASP A 82 68.69 -49.12 17.34
C ASP A 82 70.11 -49.61 16.98
N ASN A 83 70.91 -48.75 16.34
CA ASN A 83 72.28 -49.03 15.87
C ASN A 83 73.27 -49.13 17.05
N VAL A 84 73.35 -50.33 17.63
CA VAL A 84 74.27 -50.63 18.74
C VAL A 84 74.01 -49.72 19.95
N GLN A 85 72.77 -49.55 20.43
CA GLN A 85 72.48 -48.73 21.64
C GLN A 85 72.94 -47.24 21.50
N GLU A 86 72.71 -46.61 20.35
CA GLU A 86 73.04 -45.21 20.11
C GLU A 86 72.27 -44.26 21.00
N GLN A 87 70.97 -44.49 21.19
CA GLN A 87 70.15 -43.65 22.05
C GLN A 87 70.70 -43.62 23.49
N LEU A 88 71.10 -44.80 24.01
CA LEU A 88 71.75 -44.89 25.33
C LEU A 88 73.10 -44.18 25.37
N ARG A 89 73.93 -44.29 24.32
CA ARG A 89 75.20 -43.55 24.23
C ARG A 89 74.96 -42.04 24.25
N GLN A 90 73.98 -41.54 23.51
CA GLN A 90 73.66 -40.12 23.47
C GLN A 90 73.26 -39.59 24.86
N GLN A 91 72.41 -40.30 25.57
CA GLN A 91 72.03 -39.96 26.95
C GLN A 91 73.25 -40.00 27.90
N LEU A 92 74.12 -41.01 27.80
CA LEU A 92 75.33 -41.10 28.62
C LEU A 92 76.33 -39.98 28.31
N TRP A 93 76.44 -39.52 27.05
CA TRP A 93 77.27 -38.37 26.70
C TRP A 93 76.78 -37.07 27.35
N TYR A 94 75.49 -36.94 27.61
CA TYR A 94 74.92 -35.75 28.25
C TYR A 94 75.31 -35.65 29.74
N HIS A 95 75.65 -36.78 30.36
CA HIS A 95 76.14 -36.84 31.74
C HIS A 95 77.64 -36.53 31.88
N LEU A 96 78.35 -36.32 30.78
CA LEU A 96 79.81 -36.19 30.77
C LEU A 96 80.25 -34.79 30.32
N LEU A 97 81.26 -34.26 31.00
CA LEU A 97 81.98 -33.05 30.62
C LEU A 97 83.42 -33.41 30.22
N ASN A 98 83.99 -32.67 29.27
CA ASN A 98 85.39 -32.87 28.83
C ASN A 98 86.43 -32.21 29.76
N TYR A 99 86.01 -31.72 30.92
CA TYR A 99 86.86 -31.09 31.92
C TYR A 99 86.37 -31.43 33.33
N SER A 100 87.26 -31.30 34.32
CA SER A 100 86.98 -31.62 35.72
C SER A 100 86.48 -30.38 36.46
N ILE A 101 85.30 -30.44 37.05
CA ILE A 101 84.77 -29.34 37.89
C ILE A 101 85.55 -29.31 39.21
N THR A 102 86.15 -28.16 39.54
CA THR A 102 86.92 -27.98 40.78
C THR A 102 86.02 -27.72 41.97
N ASP A 103 85.06 -26.80 41.81
CA ASP A 103 84.15 -26.32 42.87
C ASP A 103 82.69 -26.34 42.38
N LEU A 104 81.77 -26.76 43.25
CA LEU A 104 80.33 -26.63 43.00
C LEU A 104 79.85 -25.22 43.37
N PRO A 105 78.82 -24.68 42.72
CA PRO A 105 78.32 -23.34 43.03
C PRO A 105 77.89 -23.22 44.49
N ASN A 106 78.20 -22.08 45.12
CA ASN A 106 77.85 -21.79 46.52
C ASN A 106 76.82 -20.63 46.56
N ASN A 107 75.55 -20.95 46.38
CA ASN A 107 74.40 -20.02 46.40
C ASN A 107 74.59 -18.75 45.51
N GLU A 108 75.23 -18.89 44.35
CA GLU A 108 75.30 -17.82 43.35
C GLU A 108 73.92 -17.56 42.73
N PRO A 109 73.57 -16.31 42.37
CA PRO A 109 72.25 -15.97 41.84
C PRO A 109 71.99 -16.56 40.44
N ASN A 110 73.04 -16.84 39.67
CA ASN A 110 72.95 -17.36 38.31
C ASN A 110 73.52 -18.79 38.24
N PRO A 111 72.85 -19.74 37.57
CA PRO A 111 73.38 -21.08 37.35
C PRO A 111 74.69 -21.07 36.53
N GLN A 112 75.61 -21.97 36.86
CA GLN A 112 76.84 -22.19 36.09
C GLN A 112 76.54 -23.06 34.86
N VAL A 113 76.96 -22.61 33.67
CA VAL A 113 76.71 -23.29 32.39
C VAL A 113 77.92 -24.13 32.00
N HIS A 114 77.70 -25.40 31.69
CA HIS A 114 78.72 -26.35 31.27
C HIS A 114 78.40 -26.96 29.90
N LYS A 115 79.44 -27.15 29.08
CA LYS A 115 79.35 -27.83 27.78
C LYS A 115 79.59 -29.33 27.96
N THR A 116 78.61 -30.14 27.59
CA THR A 116 78.67 -31.61 27.70
C THR A 116 79.48 -32.25 26.57
N LEU A 117 79.65 -33.57 26.60
CA LEU A 117 80.16 -34.36 25.49
C LEU A 117 79.06 -34.82 24.52
N HIS A 118 77.80 -34.42 24.74
CA HIS A 118 76.70 -34.76 23.86
C HIS A 118 76.58 -33.76 22.71
N PHE A 119 76.71 -34.25 21.48
CA PHE A 119 76.40 -33.50 20.26
C PHE A 119 75.10 -34.08 19.68
N PRO A 120 73.96 -33.39 19.86
CA PRO A 120 72.68 -33.85 19.33
C PRO A 120 72.76 -34.03 17.81
N HIS A 121 72.17 -35.09 17.27
CA HIS A 121 72.10 -35.32 15.83
C HIS A 121 70.83 -36.09 15.48
N THR A 122 70.37 -35.91 14.25
CA THR A 122 69.22 -36.66 13.72
C THR A 122 69.56 -38.14 13.63
N LEU A 123 68.72 -38.99 14.23
CA LEU A 123 68.85 -40.43 14.13
C LEU A 123 68.61 -40.89 12.69
N VAL A 124 69.34 -41.91 12.25
CA VAL A 124 69.19 -42.48 10.90
C VAL A 124 68.04 -43.50 10.89
N ASP A 125 67.04 -43.32 10.02
CA ASP A 125 65.90 -44.23 9.84
C ASP A 125 65.89 -44.84 8.41
N PRO A 126 65.85 -46.18 8.23
CA PRO A 126 65.86 -47.22 9.26
C PRO A 126 67.21 -47.33 9.99
N PRO A 127 67.19 -47.68 11.28
CA PRO A 127 68.39 -47.81 12.09
C PRO A 127 69.32 -48.85 11.48
N SER A 128 70.56 -48.44 11.19
CA SER A 128 71.54 -49.33 10.56
C SER A 128 71.97 -50.42 11.53
N LYS A 129 72.02 -51.67 11.05
CA LYS A 129 72.66 -52.77 11.80
C LYS A 129 74.18 -52.75 11.66
N GLU A 130 74.72 -51.92 10.77
CA GLU A 130 76.15 -51.76 10.61
C GLU A 130 76.71 -50.86 11.72
N PRO A 131 77.87 -51.20 12.29
CA PRO A 131 78.53 -50.33 13.26
C PRO A 131 78.87 -48.97 12.62
N PRO A 132 78.86 -47.87 13.40
CA PRO A 132 79.17 -46.55 12.87
C PRO A 132 80.55 -46.53 12.16
N PRO A 133 80.71 -45.72 11.09
CA PRO A 133 81.94 -45.64 10.30
C PRO A 133 83.13 -45.12 11.11
N TYR A 134 82.84 -44.42 12.21
CA TYR A 134 83.80 -44.01 13.22
C TYR A 134 83.67 -44.90 14.46
N PRO A 135 84.75 -45.03 15.24
CA PRO A 135 84.66 -45.79 16.45
C PRO A 135 83.56 -45.28 17.39
N PRO A 136 82.75 -46.16 18.01
CA PRO A 136 81.61 -45.78 18.85
C PRO A 136 82.02 -45.05 20.15
N TRP A 137 83.31 -44.78 20.34
CA TRP A 137 83.90 -44.24 21.55
C TRP A 137 84.13 -42.73 21.53
N MET A 138 83.86 -41.98 20.45
CA MET A 138 83.98 -40.51 20.42
C MET A 138 82.72 -39.88 19.82
N PRO A 139 82.23 -38.74 20.36
CA PRO A 139 81.12 -38.00 19.76
C PRO A 139 81.50 -37.50 18.35
N ILE A 140 80.55 -37.53 17.41
CA ILE A 140 80.75 -37.03 16.04
C ILE A 140 80.49 -35.51 16.03
N PRO A 141 81.46 -34.68 15.62
CA PRO A 141 81.22 -33.25 15.38
C PRO A 141 80.32 -33.06 14.14
N GLY A 142 79.39 -32.12 14.19
CA GLY A 142 78.44 -31.85 13.09
C GLY A 142 76.95 -32.04 13.45
N GLY A 143 76.61 -31.92 14.73
CA GLY A 143 75.25 -32.07 15.25
C GLY A 143 74.29 -30.94 14.89
N THR A 144 73.00 -31.12 15.22
CA THR A 144 71.86 -30.23 14.94
C THR A 144 71.95 -28.85 15.62
N LEU A 145 72.98 -28.61 16.45
CA LEU A 145 73.30 -27.34 17.10
C LEU A 145 74.50 -26.60 16.45
N GLY A 146 74.77 -26.81 15.16
CA GLY A 146 75.82 -26.10 14.43
C GLY A 146 77.23 -26.45 14.88
N GLY A 147 77.43 -27.72 15.24
CA GLY A 147 78.72 -28.24 15.70
C GLY A 147 79.07 -27.91 17.16
N GLU A 148 78.17 -27.26 17.91
CA GLU A 148 78.32 -27.07 19.36
C GLU A 148 77.76 -28.26 20.16
N PRO A 149 78.35 -28.61 21.32
CA PRO A 149 77.78 -29.60 22.23
C PRO A 149 76.57 -29.02 22.97
N GLN A 150 75.70 -29.92 23.43
CA GLN A 150 74.59 -29.57 24.30
C GLN A 150 75.08 -29.04 25.65
N ARG A 151 74.31 -28.13 26.24
CA ARG A 151 74.62 -27.46 27.51
C ARG A 151 73.88 -28.06 28.69
N LEU A 152 74.47 -27.90 29.87
CA LEU A 152 73.96 -28.38 31.15
C LEU A 152 74.24 -27.32 32.21
N ARG A 153 73.24 -26.99 33.05
CA ARG A 153 73.38 -26.00 34.11
C ARG A 153 73.52 -26.66 35.48
N VAL A 154 74.32 -26.06 36.35
CA VAL A 154 74.46 -26.45 37.77
C VAL A 154 74.15 -25.23 38.64
N ALA A 155 73.25 -25.39 39.60
CA ALA A 155 72.92 -24.33 40.57
C ALA A 155 72.87 -24.90 41.99
N ALA A 156 73.09 -24.03 42.97
CA ALA A 156 72.92 -24.37 44.37
C ALA A 156 71.66 -23.71 44.94
N ARG A 157 70.84 -24.51 45.62
CA ARG A 157 69.64 -24.07 46.34
C ARG A 157 69.68 -24.63 47.74
N GLU A 158 69.49 -23.77 48.74
CA GLU A 158 69.43 -24.17 50.15
C GLU A 158 70.65 -24.99 50.61
N GLY A 159 71.85 -24.69 50.07
CA GLY A 159 73.09 -25.40 50.40
C GLY A 159 73.26 -26.78 49.74
N ARG A 160 72.39 -27.14 48.78
CA ARG A 160 72.46 -28.36 47.97
C ARG A 160 72.68 -28.01 46.52
N ALA A 161 73.51 -28.79 45.82
CA ALA A 161 73.78 -28.59 44.41
C ALA A 161 72.86 -29.45 43.53
N PHE A 162 72.34 -28.86 42.46
CA PHE A 162 71.46 -29.49 41.48
C PHE A 162 72.06 -29.33 40.09
N VAL A 163 71.95 -30.36 39.26
CA VAL A 163 72.44 -30.38 37.87
C VAL A 163 71.28 -30.63 36.90
N GLY A 164 71.31 -30.00 35.73
CA GLY A 164 70.19 -30.01 34.78
C GLY A 164 69.07 -29.06 35.17
N VAL A 165 69.40 -27.97 35.85
CA VAL A 165 68.45 -26.90 36.19
C VAL A 165 68.15 -26.01 34.98
N ASP A 166 67.05 -25.26 35.04
CA ASP A 166 66.74 -24.21 34.06
C ASP A 166 67.57 -22.92 34.28
N ALA A 167 67.28 -21.87 33.52
CA ALA A 167 67.98 -20.59 33.57
C ALA A 167 67.87 -19.87 34.92
N PHE A 168 66.85 -20.17 35.72
CA PHE A 168 66.60 -19.58 37.04
C PHE A 168 67.09 -20.49 38.18
N GLY A 169 67.71 -21.63 37.86
CA GLY A 169 68.15 -22.61 38.84
C GLY A 169 67.04 -23.51 39.37
N THR A 170 65.85 -23.51 38.74
CA THR A 170 64.74 -24.38 39.10
C THR A 170 64.82 -25.75 38.38
N GLY A 171 64.15 -26.78 38.92
CA GLY A 171 64.25 -28.17 38.40
C GLY A 171 65.57 -28.88 38.70
N GLY A 172 65.97 -29.85 37.86
CA GLY A 172 67.25 -30.58 37.93
C GLY A 172 67.34 -31.73 38.95
N ALA A 173 68.39 -32.53 38.81
CA ALA A 173 68.73 -33.66 39.67
C ALA A 173 69.66 -33.23 40.82
N GLU A 174 69.33 -33.61 42.06
CA GLU A 174 70.16 -33.33 43.24
C GLU A 174 71.48 -34.12 43.20
N ILE A 175 72.61 -33.48 43.49
CA ILE A 175 73.90 -34.14 43.70
C ILE A 175 73.88 -34.73 45.11
N THR A 176 73.62 -36.04 45.23
CA THR A 176 73.42 -36.74 46.50
C THR A 176 74.70 -37.32 47.08
N LYS A 177 75.72 -37.54 46.25
CA LYS A 177 77.02 -38.03 46.70
C LYS A 177 78.11 -37.00 46.43
N GLY A 178 79.02 -36.87 47.40
CA GLY A 178 80.15 -35.94 47.32
C GLY A 178 81.08 -36.23 46.14
N LYS A 179 81.91 -35.23 45.82
CA LYS A 179 82.93 -35.29 44.78
C LYS A 179 83.94 -36.41 45.04
N VAL A 180 84.11 -37.32 44.08
CA VAL A 180 85.14 -38.37 44.11
C VAL A 180 86.17 -38.10 43.01
N ASP A 181 87.42 -37.87 43.39
CA ASP A 181 88.51 -37.65 42.46
C ASP A 181 89.07 -38.99 41.94
N ALA A 182 89.05 -39.16 40.62
CA ALA A 182 89.67 -40.26 39.90
C ALA A 182 90.90 -39.75 39.13
N GLY A 183 91.86 -40.63 38.85
CA GLY A 183 93.10 -40.31 38.14
C GLY A 183 92.89 -39.76 36.72
N ASN A 184 91.69 -39.91 36.15
CA ASN A 184 91.34 -39.40 34.84
C ASN A 184 90.05 -38.55 34.80
N GLY A 185 89.54 -38.11 35.98
CA GLY A 185 88.36 -37.24 36.07
C GLY A 185 87.74 -37.13 37.45
N VAL A 186 86.54 -36.56 37.53
CA VAL A 186 85.74 -36.37 38.74
C VAL A 186 84.40 -37.10 38.59
N LEU A 187 83.97 -37.78 39.65
CA LEU A 187 82.68 -38.46 39.73
C LEU A 187 81.77 -37.73 40.74
N LEU A 188 80.56 -37.38 40.31
CA LEU A 188 79.52 -36.74 41.12
C LEU A 188 78.24 -37.58 41.06
N GLY A 189 77.76 -38.09 42.20
CA GLY A 189 76.55 -38.92 42.23
C GLY A 189 75.27 -38.10 42.25
N ILE A 190 74.30 -38.45 41.41
CA ILE A 190 73.05 -37.71 41.24
C ILE A 190 71.81 -38.58 41.52
N ALA A 191 70.76 -37.94 42.05
CA ALA A 191 69.52 -38.59 42.48
C ALA A 191 68.58 -39.06 41.34
N ASP A 192 68.76 -38.53 40.13
CA ASP A 192 67.93 -38.80 38.95
C ASP A 192 68.80 -38.86 37.69
N VAL A 193 68.27 -39.43 36.60
CA VAL A 193 68.95 -39.52 35.30
C VAL A 193 68.76 -38.20 34.53
N LEU A 194 69.84 -37.65 33.96
CA LEU A 194 69.78 -36.46 33.11
C LEU A 194 69.27 -36.83 31.71
N GLU A 195 68.09 -36.35 31.34
CA GLU A 195 67.57 -36.53 29.99
C GLU A 195 68.10 -35.42 29.07
N PRO A 196 68.64 -35.76 27.88
CA PRO A 196 69.00 -34.75 26.89
C PRO A 196 67.73 -33.99 26.47
N PRO A 197 67.83 -32.68 26.21
CA PRO A 197 66.68 -31.90 25.75
C PRO A 197 66.09 -32.47 24.45
N SER A 198 64.77 -32.48 24.35
CA SER A 198 64.03 -32.86 23.14
C SER A 198 64.16 -31.80 22.04
N ASP A 199 63.62 -32.05 20.85
CA ASP A 199 63.54 -31.05 19.78
C ASP A 199 62.64 -29.86 20.16
N LEU A 200 62.80 -28.75 19.44
CA LEU A 200 62.07 -27.51 19.69
C LEU A 200 60.55 -27.67 19.59
N ALA A 201 60.03 -28.52 18.70
CA ALA A 201 58.59 -28.73 18.59
C ALA A 201 58.04 -29.38 19.87
N HIS A 202 58.75 -30.39 20.40
CA HIS A 202 58.41 -31.00 21.68
C HIS A 202 58.54 -30.01 22.85
N VAL A 203 59.64 -29.26 22.92
CA VAL A 203 59.87 -28.26 23.98
C VAL A 203 58.73 -27.23 24.02
N VAL A 204 58.36 -26.67 22.86
CA VAL A 204 57.28 -25.70 22.74
C VAL A 204 55.94 -26.31 23.14
N SER A 205 55.66 -27.56 22.76
CA SER A 205 54.39 -28.23 23.10
C SER A 205 54.20 -28.49 24.59
N GLN A 206 55.29 -28.62 25.36
CA GLN A 206 55.24 -28.94 26.80
C GLN A 206 55.38 -27.72 27.70
N HIS A 207 55.83 -26.58 27.15
CA HIS A 207 56.19 -25.43 27.98
C HIS A 207 54.96 -24.59 28.36
N ALA A 208 54.68 -24.49 29.66
CA ALA A 208 53.45 -23.90 30.18
C ALA A 208 53.23 -22.42 29.80
N SER A 209 54.30 -21.63 29.63
CA SER A 209 54.20 -20.20 29.31
C SER A 209 53.89 -19.87 27.84
N VAL A 210 53.83 -20.88 26.96
CA VAL A 210 53.55 -20.72 25.52
C VAL A 210 52.39 -21.64 25.09
N SER A 211 51.46 -21.89 26.01
CA SER A 211 50.32 -22.77 25.78
C SER A 211 49.37 -22.28 24.67
N TYR A 212 49.26 -20.96 24.47
CA TYR A 212 48.50 -20.37 23.38
C TYR A 212 49.17 -20.67 22.03
N PHE A 213 50.49 -20.50 21.92
CA PHE A 213 51.20 -20.84 20.68
C PHE A 213 51.04 -22.33 20.35
N HIS A 214 51.07 -23.20 21.36
CA HIS A 214 50.76 -24.63 21.17
C HIS A 214 49.36 -24.87 20.60
N LYS A 215 48.34 -24.11 21.02
CA LYS A 215 46.96 -24.21 20.52
C LYS A 215 46.85 -23.90 19.02
N VAL A 216 47.68 -22.98 18.52
CA VAL A 216 47.70 -22.56 17.11
C VAL A 216 48.77 -23.28 16.26
N LEU A 217 49.48 -24.28 16.81
CA LEU A 217 50.47 -25.05 16.05
C LEU A 217 49.80 -25.88 14.95
N THR A 218 50.18 -25.60 13.70
CA THR A 218 49.76 -26.40 12.55
C THR A 218 50.76 -27.52 12.28
N PRO A 219 50.37 -28.62 11.62
CA PRO A 219 51.29 -29.72 11.28
C PRO A 219 52.52 -29.26 10.50
N GLU A 220 52.35 -28.24 9.64
CA GLU A 220 53.41 -27.65 8.83
C GLU A 220 54.42 -26.88 9.68
N ILE A 221 53.94 -26.14 10.69
CA ILE A 221 54.82 -25.44 11.65
C ILE A 221 55.55 -26.45 12.54
N ILE A 222 54.87 -27.50 13.00
CA ILE A 222 55.50 -28.58 13.78
C ILE A 222 56.62 -29.24 12.98
N GLN A 223 56.38 -29.52 11.69
CA GLN A 223 57.40 -30.06 10.79
C GLN A 223 58.58 -29.09 10.63
N LEU A 224 58.32 -27.79 10.47
CA LEU A 224 59.37 -26.77 10.39
C LEU A 224 60.23 -26.74 11.67
N LEU A 225 59.60 -26.73 12.85
CA LEU A 225 60.30 -26.71 14.14
C LEU A 225 61.11 -27.98 14.43
N ASN A 226 60.68 -29.13 13.92
CA ASN A 226 61.38 -30.40 14.12
C ASN A 226 62.56 -30.58 13.14
N THR A 227 62.39 -30.16 11.87
CA THR A 227 63.39 -30.39 10.82
C THR A 227 64.48 -29.33 10.75
N THR A 228 64.22 -28.12 11.23
CA THR A 228 65.19 -27.01 11.16
C THR A 228 66.27 -27.18 12.23
N SER A 229 67.52 -27.29 11.82
CA SER A 229 68.69 -27.28 12.71
C SER A 229 69.21 -25.85 12.89
N GLU A 230 70.00 -25.61 13.94
CA GLU A 230 70.61 -24.30 14.22
C GLU A 230 69.58 -23.18 14.46
N LEU A 231 68.40 -23.55 14.97
CA LEU A 231 67.29 -22.62 15.15
C LEU A 231 67.38 -21.89 16.50
N THR A 232 67.42 -20.55 16.47
CA THR A 232 67.22 -19.69 17.64
C THR A 232 65.82 -19.11 17.55
N LEU A 233 64.98 -19.41 18.54
CA LEU A 233 63.57 -19.02 18.54
C LEU A 233 63.26 -18.09 19.71
N PHE A 234 62.68 -16.93 19.45
CA PHE A 234 62.24 -15.97 20.45
C PHE A 234 60.71 -16.02 20.55
N LEU A 235 60.12 -16.95 21.32
CA LEU A 235 58.66 -17.04 21.39
C LEU A 235 58.04 -16.11 22.43
N PRO A 236 56.93 -15.45 22.09
CA PRO A 236 56.18 -14.64 23.03
C PRO A 236 55.38 -15.53 24.01
N VAL A 237 55.37 -15.14 25.29
CA VAL A 237 54.56 -15.80 26.33
C VAL A 237 53.06 -15.59 26.10
N ASP A 238 52.20 -16.41 26.70
CA ASP A 238 50.74 -16.38 26.49
C ASP A 238 50.12 -14.98 26.62
N LYS A 239 50.54 -14.20 27.63
CA LYS A 239 50.05 -12.83 27.86
C LYS A 239 50.37 -11.86 26.71
N ALA A 240 51.42 -12.12 25.94
CA ALA A 240 51.80 -11.28 24.81
C ALA A 240 50.79 -11.36 23.66
N TRP A 241 50.03 -12.45 23.56
CA TRP A 241 49.00 -12.66 22.55
C TRP A 241 47.70 -11.91 22.87
N ASP A 242 47.52 -11.42 24.10
CA ASP A 242 46.36 -10.61 24.52
C ASP A 242 46.35 -9.20 23.89
N VAL A 243 47.41 -8.82 23.17
CA VAL A 243 47.47 -7.57 22.38
C VAL A 243 46.60 -7.67 21.12
N LEU A 244 46.35 -8.89 20.64
CA LEU A 244 45.48 -9.14 19.48
C LEU A 244 44.01 -9.04 19.87
N ASP A 245 43.20 -8.53 18.96
CA ASP A 245 41.76 -8.50 19.13
C ASP A 245 41.18 -9.94 19.19
N ASP A 246 40.02 -10.12 19.83
CA ASP A 246 39.37 -11.42 19.97
C ASP A 246 39.18 -12.13 18.62
N TYR A 247 38.84 -11.39 17.56
CA TYR A 247 38.62 -11.97 16.23
C TYR A 247 39.91 -12.33 15.51
N GLU A 248 41.00 -11.59 15.73
CA GLU A 248 42.32 -11.94 15.23
C GLU A 248 42.79 -13.26 15.84
N ARG A 249 42.53 -13.46 17.15
CA ARG A 249 42.85 -14.71 17.85
C ARG A 249 42.02 -15.88 17.33
N ILE A 250 40.70 -15.71 17.17
CA ILE A 250 39.82 -16.74 16.59
C ILE A 250 40.27 -17.11 15.18
N TYR A 251 40.65 -16.11 14.36
CA TYR A 251 41.21 -16.36 13.03
C TYR A 251 42.49 -17.20 13.10
N LEU A 252 43.44 -16.83 13.97
CA LEU A 252 44.71 -17.55 14.15
C LEU A 252 44.53 -19.00 14.64
N GLU A 253 43.45 -19.28 15.38
CA GLU A 253 43.08 -20.64 15.78
C GLU A 253 42.44 -21.47 14.64
N SER A 254 42.07 -20.81 13.53
CA SER A 254 41.47 -21.48 12.38
C SER A 254 42.52 -22.16 11.49
N GLN A 255 42.09 -23.18 10.75
CA GLN A 255 42.94 -23.87 9.76
C GLN A 255 43.43 -22.96 8.61
N PHE A 256 42.80 -21.80 8.41
CA PHE A 256 43.11 -20.87 7.33
C PHE A 256 44.23 -19.87 7.67
N ALA A 257 44.68 -19.82 8.93
CA ALA A 257 45.72 -18.91 9.38
C ALA A 257 47.14 -19.47 9.24
N THR A 258 47.31 -20.66 8.67
CA THR A 258 48.61 -21.35 8.60
C THR A 258 49.73 -20.49 7.99
N ASP A 259 49.44 -19.77 6.90
CA ASP A 259 50.42 -18.91 6.24
C ASP A 259 50.77 -17.66 7.08
N ASP A 260 49.77 -17.04 7.71
CA ASP A 260 49.99 -15.90 8.61
C ASP A 260 50.77 -16.31 9.87
N LEU A 261 50.45 -17.46 10.45
CA LEU A 261 51.18 -18.04 11.58
C LEU A 261 52.64 -18.37 11.22
N LYS A 262 52.89 -18.86 10.01
CA LYS A 262 54.27 -19.04 9.52
C LYS A 262 55.00 -17.71 9.38
N LEU A 263 54.35 -16.66 8.88
CA LEU A 263 54.96 -15.33 8.80
C LEU A 263 55.29 -14.77 10.19
N ILE A 264 54.38 -14.94 11.16
CA ILE A 264 54.63 -14.57 12.56
C ILE A 264 55.80 -15.38 13.11
N LEU A 265 55.81 -16.71 12.95
CA LEU A 265 56.89 -17.56 13.41
C LEU A 265 58.23 -17.18 12.79
N ASN A 266 58.26 -16.89 11.50
CA ASN A 266 59.46 -16.51 10.78
C ASN A 266 60.06 -15.19 11.31
N GLU A 267 59.24 -14.28 11.84
CA GLU A 267 59.70 -13.06 12.51
C GLU A 267 60.35 -13.34 13.87
N HIS A 268 59.98 -14.44 14.52
CA HIS A 268 60.51 -14.86 15.83
C HIS A 268 61.65 -15.89 15.70
N ALA A 269 61.92 -16.38 14.50
CA ALA A 269 62.88 -17.45 14.23
C ALA A 269 64.13 -16.91 13.53
N VAL A 270 65.30 -17.30 14.02
CA VAL A 270 66.61 -16.94 13.48
C VAL A 270 67.38 -18.21 13.18
N VAL A 271 67.87 -18.36 11.95
CA VAL A 271 68.74 -19.47 11.53
C VAL A 271 70.08 -18.90 11.10
N GLN A 272 71.13 -19.25 11.83
CA GLN A 272 72.50 -18.82 11.59
C GLN A 272 73.45 -19.98 11.83
N LYS A 273 74.70 -19.87 11.36
CA LYS A 273 75.73 -20.91 11.50
C LYS A 273 75.98 -21.36 12.95
N HIS A 274 75.64 -20.51 13.93
CA HIS A 274 75.77 -20.80 15.35
C HIS A 274 74.50 -20.38 16.09
N ILE A 275 74.12 -21.17 17.11
CA ILE A 275 73.02 -20.86 18.02
C ILE A 275 73.34 -19.57 18.80
N ALA A 276 72.40 -18.62 18.83
CA ALA A 276 72.55 -17.38 19.58
C ALA A 276 72.13 -17.60 21.05
N TRP A 277 73.10 -18.01 21.86
CA TRP A 277 72.97 -18.16 23.31
C TRP A 277 72.96 -16.81 24.01
N SER A 278 72.35 -16.70 25.18
CA SER A 278 72.27 -15.46 25.96
C SER A 278 73.64 -14.89 26.34
N GLU A 279 74.63 -15.75 26.55
CA GLU A 279 76.04 -15.38 26.78
C GLU A 279 76.71 -14.68 25.58
N SER A 280 76.20 -14.92 24.36
CA SER A 280 76.71 -14.31 23.12
C SER A 280 76.07 -12.96 22.81
N PHE A 281 75.10 -12.51 23.62
CA PHE A 281 74.49 -11.20 23.47
C PHE A 281 75.47 -10.13 23.95
N GLU A 282 76.25 -9.58 23.01
CA GLU A 282 77.05 -8.36 23.22
C GLU A 282 76.13 -7.15 23.50
N PRO A 283 76.62 -5.98 23.96
CA PRO A 283 75.77 -4.83 24.30
C PRO A 283 74.77 -4.43 23.20
N ALA A 284 75.11 -4.70 21.93
CA ALA A 284 74.19 -4.69 20.80
C ALA A 284 74.54 -5.83 19.84
N LEU A 285 73.57 -6.67 19.46
CA LEU A 285 73.71 -7.77 18.51
C LEU A 285 72.54 -7.76 17.52
N ASN A 286 72.83 -7.81 16.22
CA ASN A 286 71.80 -7.87 15.18
C ASN A 286 71.65 -9.30 14.65
N LEU A 287 70.43 -9.83 14.69
CA LEU A 287 70.09 -11.16 14.20
C LEU A 287 69.11 -11.06 13.02
N THR A 288 69.45 -11.66 11.88
CA THR A 288 68.50 -11.76 10.76
C THR A 288 67.50 -12.89 11.00
N THR A 289 66.22 -12.57 10.95
CA THR A 289 65.11 -13.53 11.07
C THR A 289 64.88 -14.31 9.78
N LEU A 290 64.06 -15.36 9.83
CA LEU A 290 63.62 -16.09 8.64
C LEU A 290 62.72 -15.25 7.71
N SER A 291 62.08 -14.19 8.22
CA SER A 291 61.34 -13.23 7.39
C SER A 291 62.26 -12.23 6.66
N GLY A 292 63.54 -12.15 7.07
CA GLY A 292 64.54 -11.22 6.55
C GLY A 292 64.65 -9.91 7.32
N SER A 293 63.85 -9.71 8.37
CA SER A 293 63.97 -8.57 9.29
C SER A 293 65.20 -8.68 10.20
N GLN A 294 65.60 -7.57 10.81
CA GLN A 294 66.70 -7.53 11.78
C GLN A 294 66.12 -7.43 13.19
N LEU A 295 66.45 -8.38 14.06
CA LEU A 295 66.20 -8.30 15.49
C LEU A 295 67.43 -7.70 16.18
N GLU A 296 67.26 -6.55 16.81
CA GLU A 296 68.31 -5.89 17.59
C GLU A 296 68.21 -6.35 19.05
N VAL A 297 69.21 -7.11 19.52
CA VAL A 297 69.31 -7.54 20.91
C VAL A 297 70.19 -6.54 21.66
N VAL A 298 69.60 -5.84 22.64
CA VAL A 298 70.28 -4.84 23.48
C VAL A 298 70.31 -5.33 24.92
N VAL A 299 71.51 -5.52 25.46
CA VAL A 299 71.72 -5.97 26.84
C VAL A 299 71.99 -4.76 27.74
N SER A 300 71.11 -4.54 28.72
CA SER A 300 71.27 -3.52 29.76
C SER A 300 71.48 -4.19 31.14
N PRO A 301 72.02 -3.49 32.15
CA PRO A 301 72.27 -4.07 33.49
C PRO A 301 71.02 -4.68 34.14
N ASP A 302 69.84 -4.14 33.86
CA ASP A 302 68.58 -4.57 34.48
C ASP A 302 67.74 -5.51 33.62
N LYS A 303 67.93 -5.50 32.29
CA LYS A 303 67.12 -6.30 31.33
C LYS A 303 67.77 -6.43 29.96
N THR A 304 67.41 -7.50 29.26
CA THR A 304 67.74 -7.69 27.84
C THR A 304 66.50 -7.43 26.99
N MET A 305 66.64 -6.57 25.99
CA MET A 305 65.58 -6.27 25.01
C MET A 305 65.91 -6.96 23.69
N VAL A 306 64.92 -7.61 23.09
CA VAL A 306 64.97 -8.18 21.74
C VAL A 306 64.01 -7.35 20.88
N SER A 307 64.57 -6.41 20.13
CA SER A 307 63.83 -5.32 19.46
C SER A 307 62.94 -4.56 20.47
N SER A 308 61.62 -4.68 20.38
CA SER A 308 60.66 -4.07 21.31
C SER A 308 60.27 -4.96 22.49
N ALA A 309 60.62 -6.25 22.47
CA ALA A 309 60.19 -7.23 23.47
C ALA A 309 61.26 -7.45 24.56
N GLN A 310 60.86 -7.58 25.82
CA GLN A 310 61.77 -7.93 26.90
C GLN A 310 61.99 -9.45 26.94
N LEU A 311 63.25 -9.88 27.09
CA LEU A 311 63.60 -11.27 27.32
C LEU A 311 63.19 -11.69 28.74
N ILE A 312 62.26 -12.65 28.83
CA ILE A 312 61.71 -13.19 30.07
C ILE A 312 62.53 -14.39 30.56
N GLN A 313 62.74 -15.38 29.69
CA GLN A 313 63.48 -16.59 30.01
C GLN A 313 64.50 -16.91 28.92
N PRO A 314 65.81 -16.82 29.21
CA PRO A 314 66.86 -17.15 28.24
C PRO A 314 67.18 -18.64 28.22
N ASP A 315 67.64 -19.10 27.05
CA ASP A 315 68.16 -20.44 26.77
C ASP A 315 67.40 -21.62 27.41
N ILE A 316 66.18 -21.84 26.94
CA ILE A 316 65.52 -23.14 27.08
C ILE A 316 66.15 -24.06 26.03
N TYR A 317 66.83 -25.10 26.49
CA TYR A 317 67.62 -25.98 25.63
C TYR A 317 66.73 -26.94 24.83
N ALA A 318 67.08 -27.14 23.57
CA ALA A 318 66.49 -28.15 22.69
C ALA A 318 67.60 -28.89 21.91
N SER A 319 67.29 -30.04 21.32
CA SER A 319 68.26 -30.85 20.56
C SER A 319 68.67 -30.20 19.23
N ASN A 320 67.80 -29.42 18.60
CA ASN A 320 68.02 -28.78 17.30
C ASN A 320 68.09 -27.25 17.36
N GLY A 321 68.03 -26.67 18.55
CA GLY A 321 68.01 -25.23 18.71
C GLY A 321 68.00 -24.72 20.15
N VAL A 322 67.65 -23.44 20.30
CA VAL A 322 67.39 -22.79 21.58
C VAL A 322 66.09 -22.00 21.52
N LEU A 323 65.32 -22.06 22.61
CA LEU A 323 64.12 -21.26 22.81
C LEU A 323 64.38 -20.17 23.87
N HIS A 324 64.07 -18.93 23.51
CA HIS A 324 64.06 -17.75 24.37
C HIS A 324 62.61 -17.28 24.50
N LEU A 325 62.15 -16.97 25.72
CA LEU A 325 60.80 -16.42 25.92
C LEU A 325 60.84 -14.91 26.01
N VAL A 326 59.93 -14.24 25.31
CA VAL A 326 59.80 -12.78 25.31
C VAL A 326 58.40 -12.34 25.75
N ASP A 327 58.28 -11.09 26.22
CA ASP A 327 57.03 -10.57 26.80
C ASP A 327 56.03 -9.97 25.80
N SER A 328 56.45 -9.78 24.55
CA SER A 328 55.70 -9.06 23.52
C SER A 328 55.74 -9.82 22.19
N LEU A 329 54.62 -9.80 21.46
CA LEU A 329 54.48 -10.42 20.14
C LEU A 329 55.09 -9.53 19.06
N LEU A 330 56.05 -10.06 18.29
CA LEU A 330 56.70 -9.37 17.17
C LEU A 330 55.93 -9.65 15.88
N ILE A 331 55.15 -8.68 15.42
CA ILE A 331 54.33 -8.84 14.20
C ILE A 331 54.96 -8.03 13.07
N PRO A 332 55.27 -8.64 11.92
CA PRO A 332 55.72 -7.89 10.76
C PRO A 332 54.63 -6.90 10.29
N PRO A 333 54.99 -5.69 9.86
CA PRO A 333 54.01 -4.68 9.46
C PRO A 333 53.20 -5.16 8.25
N GLY A 334 51.87 -5.26 8.43
CA GLY A 334 50.93 -5.62 7.37
C GLY A 334 50.50 -7.09 7.32
N THR A 335 51.08 -7.98 8.14
CA THR A 335 50.76 -9.43 8.17
C THR A 335 49.33 -9.69 8.66
N LEU A 336 48.95 -9.10 9.80
CA LEU A 336 47.63 -9.28 10.41
C LEU A 336 46.63 -8.20 10.02
N LYS A 337 46.69 -7.70 8.78
CA LYS A 337 45.59 -6.86 8.28
C LYS A 337 44.33 -7.73 8.19
N VAL A 338 43.38 -7.48 9.08
CA VAL A 338 42.08 -8.16 9.10
C VAL A 338 41.28 -7.71 7.88
N THR A 339 41.39 -8.48 6.79
CA THR A 339 40.54 -8.31 5.62
C THR A 339 39.12 -8.80 5.93
N PRO A 340 38.11 -8.36 5.16
CA PRO A 340 36.77 -8.92 5.27
C PRO A 340 36.74 -10.44 5.11
N GLU A 341 37.60 -11.00 4.24
CA GLU A 341 37.77 -12.45 4.10
C GLU A 341 38.22 -13.11 5.41
N LYS A 342 39.28 -12.62 6.05
CA LYS A 342 39.77 -13.15 7.34
C LYS A 342 38.69 -13.06 8.42
N SER A 343 37.91 -11.96 8.42
CA SER A 343 36.79 -11.77 9.35
C SER A 343 35.69 -12.81 9.14
N LEU A 344 35.29 -13.06 7.88
CA LEU A 344 34.29 -14.07 7.55
C LEU A 344 34.75 -15.49 7.94
N LEU A 345 36.03 -15.82 7.71
CA LEU A 345 36.60 -17.12 8.12
C LEU A 345 36.59 -17.29 9.64
N ALA A 346 36.92 -16.24 10.40
CA ALA A 346 36.86 -16.24 11.86
C ALA A 346 35.43 -16.46 12.39
N LEU A 347 34.41 -16.03 11.64
CA LEU A 347 33.01 -16.11 12.03
C LEU A 347 32.27 -17.35 11.47
N ASN A 348 33.01 -18.41 11.11
CA ASN A 348 32.43 -19.67 10.61
C ASN A 348 31.62 -19.51 9.30
N CYS A 349 32.11 -18.69 8.36
CA CYS A 349 31.57 -18.52 7.00
C CYS A 349 32.46 -19.16 5.93
N THR A 350 33.01 -20.35 6.17
CA THR A 350 34.04 -20.96 5.31
C THR A 350 33.49 -21.35 3.95
N THR A 351 32.27 -21.89 3.92
CA THR A 351 31.56 -22.29 2.70
C THR A 351 31.20 -21.05 1.89
N PHE A 352 30.70 -19.99 2.54
CA PHE A 352 30.37 -18.72 1.88
C PHE A 352 31.60 -18.09 1.20
N VAL A 353 32.76 -18.07 1.87
CA VAL A 353 34.02 -17.62 1.27
C VAL A 353 34.42 -18.51 0.09
N SER A 354 34.27 -19.83 0.21
CA SER A 354 34.55 -20.76 -0.90
C SER A 354 33.67 -20.51 -2.14
N LEU A 355 32.40 -20.13 -1.94
CA LEU A 355 31.48 -19.78 -3.01
C LEU A 355 31.92 -18.48 -3.70
N ILE A 356 32.35 -17.46 -2.95
CA ILE A 356 32.90 -16.20 -3.49
C ILE A 356 34.13 -16.46 -4.38
N HIS A 357 35.05 -17.32 -3.92
CA HIS A 357 36.22 -17.70 -4.71
C HIS A 357 35.82 -18.43 -6.01
N SER A 358 34.81 -19.30 -5.95
CA SER A 358 34.36 -20.07 -7.13
C SER A 358 33.88 -19.22 -8.31
N VAL A 359 33.42 -17.99 -8.05
CA VAL A 359 32.90 -17.04 -9.06
C VAL A 359 33.81 -15.82 -9.27
N ASN A 360 35.05 -15.84 -8.74
CA ASN A 360 36.04 -14.77 -8.87
C ASN A 360 35.57 -13.40 -8.32
N LEU A 361 34.85 -13.40 -7.19
CA LEU A 361 34.42 -12.19 -6.48
C LEU A 361 35.34 -11.79 -5.31
N THR A 362 36.53 -12.37 -5.24
CA THR A 362 37.51 -12.18 -4.15
C THR A 362 37.91 -10.70 -3.94
N HIS A 363 37.83 -9.87 -4.99
CA HIS A 363 38.11 -8.43 -4.89
C HIS A 363 37.17 -7.68 -3.92
N LEU A 364 35.96 -8.22 -3.64
CA LEU A 364 35.01 -7.64 -2.69
C LEU A 364 35.39 -7.91 -1.22
N ILE A 365 36.18 -8.96 -0.96
CA ILE A 365 36.52 -9.40 0.40
C ILE A 365 38.00 -9.28 0.76
N ASN A 366 38.86 -8.97 -0.21
CA ASN A 366 40.32 -8.86 0.02
C ASN A 366 40.78 -7.40 0.33
N SER A 367 39.98 -6.40 0.01
CA SER A 367 40.32 -4.99 0.26
C SER A 367 39.94 -4.55 1.67
N THR A 368 40.83 -3.79 2.33
CA THR A 368 40.56 -3.10 3.61
C THR A 368 40.17 -1.63 3.41
N ASP A 369 40.41 -1.07 2.22
CA ASP A 369 40.07 0.33 1.90
C ASP A 369 38.60 0.49 1.47
N SER A 370 38.05 -0.56 0.86
CA SER A 370 36.69 -0.55 0.33
C SER A 370 35.68 -0.83 1.45
N LYS A 371 34.78 0.13 1.69
CA LYS A 371 33.74 -0.02 2.71
C LYS A 371 32.54 -0.77 2.14
N TYR A 372 32.24 -1.93 2.70
CA TYR A 372 31.08 -2.74 2.32
C TYR A 372 30.25 -3.15 3.54
N THR A 373 29.01 -3.50 3.28
CA THR A 373 28.16 -4.24 4.19
C THR A 373 27.88 -5.59 3.56
N VAL A 374 28.24 -6.67 4.25
CA VAL A 374 28.16 -8.04 3.74
C VAL A 374 27.01 -8.74 4.43
N LEU A 375 26.07 -9.26 3.65
CA LEU A 375 25.02 -10.15 4.10
C LEU A 375 25.58 -11.57 4.05
N ALA A 376 26.17 -12.03 5.14
CA ALA A 376 26.89 -13.29 5.19
C ALA A 376 25.98 -14.46 5.57
N LEU A 377 26.27 -15.62 5.00
CA LEU A 377 25.68 -16.89 5.38
C LEU A 377 26.70 -17.65 6.24
N SER A 378 26.29 -18.07 7.43
CA SER A 378 27.11 -18.97 8.26
C SER A 378 27.13 -20.38 7.66
N ASP A 379 28.15 -21.16 7.98
CA ASP A 379 28.21 -22.57 7.56
C ASP A 379 27.02 -23.38 8.12
N ASP A 380 26.55 -23.04 9.32
CA ASP A 380 25.36 -23.63 9.91
C ASP A 380 24.11 -23.31 9.04
N THR A 381 23.95 -22.05 8.62
CA THR A 381 22.86 -21.63 7.73
C THR A 381 22.92 -22.38 6.41
N ILE A 382 24.11 -22.55 5.81
CA ILE A 382 24.29 -23.25 4.55
C ILE A 382 24.03 -24.75 4.70
N SER A 383 24.44 -25.36 5.81
CA SER A 383 24.21 -26.79 6.06
C SER A 383 22.74 -27.15 6.28
N LEU A 384 21.93 -26.19 6.75
CA LEU A 384 20.48 -26.34 6.88
C LEU A 384 19.75 -26.24 5.54
N LEU A 385 20.35 -25.58 4.55
CA LEU A 385 19.86 -25.52 3.18
C LEU A 385 20.30 -26.80 2.48
N GLY A 386 19.40 -27.45 1.75
CA GLY A 386 19.79 -28.61 0.95
C GLY A 386 20.72 -28.20 -0.20
N ASP A 387 21.44 -29.15 -0.80
CA ASP A 387 22.28 -28.90 -1.98
C ASP A 387 21.49 -28.32 -3.18
N GLU A 388 20.15 -28.43 -3.19
CA GLU A 388 19.29 -27.91 -4.27
C GLU A 388 18.97 -26.40 -4.17
N ASP A 389 19.18 -25.76 -3.02
CA ASP A 389 18.74 -24.37 -2.79
C ASP A 389 19.77 -23.31 -3.22
N LEU A 390 21.00 -23.70 -3.56
CA LEU A 390 22.06 -22.82 -4.03
C LEU A 390 22.41 -23.10 -5.51
N PRO A 391 22.64 -22.06 -6.34
CA PRO A 391 23.06 -22.28 -7.72
C PRO A 391 24.43 -22.98 -7.82
N GLU A 392 24.67 -23.67 -8.94
CA GLU A 392 25.91 -24.44 -9.17
C GLU A 392 27.18 -23.57 -9.02
N ARG A 393 28.24 -24.15 -8.47
CA ARG A 393 29.53 -23.47 -8.28
C ARG A 393 30.09 -22.99 -9.62
N GLY A 394 30.50 -21.72 -9.68
CA GLY A 394 31.02 -21.09 -10.90
C GLY A 394 29.95 -20.64 -11.91
N SER A 395 28.65 -20.85 -11.63
CA SER A 395 27.58 -20.34 -12.48
C SER A 395 27.44 -18.80 -12.39
N GLU A 396 26.94 -18.18 -13.46
CA GLU A 396 26.61 -16.74 -13.43
C GLU A 396 25.46 -16.44 -12.46
N ASP A 397 24.54 -17.38 -12.23
CA ASP A 397 23.45 -17.22 -11.26
C ASP A 397 23.98 -17.16 -9.82
N LEU A 398 24.97 -18.00 -9.48
CA LEU A 398 25.66 -17.92 -8.19
C LEU A 398 26.39 -16.59 -8.04
N LYS A 399 27.06 -16.13 -9.10
CA LYS A 399 27.77 -14.84 -9.09
C LYS A 399 26.80 -13.68 -8.85
N LYS A 400 25.64 -13.67 -9.50
CA LYS A 400 24.60 -12.66 -9.27
C LYS A 400 24.06 -12.70 -7.84
N LEU A 401 23.74 -13.89 -7.36
CA LEU A 401 23.28 -14.10 -5.99
C LEU A 401 24.29 -13.54 -4.99
N LEU A 402 25.57 -13.87 -5.13
CA LEU A 402 26.61 -13.39 -4.24
C LEU A 402 26.79 -11.87 -4.34
N GLN A 403 26.82 -11.28 -5.54
CA GLN A 403 26.89 -9.81 -5.69
C GLN A 403 25.72 -9.08 -5.01
N TYR A 404 24.53 -9.70 -4.98
CA TYR A 404 23.35 -9.15 -4.30
C TYR A 404 23.51 -9.11 -2.76
N HIS A 405 24.39 -9.93 -2.19
CA HIS A 405 24.71 -9.94 -0.75
C HIS A 405 25.75 -8.89 -0.35
N PHE A 406 26.34 -8.14 -1.29
CA PHE A 406 27.29 -7.07 -1.00
C PHE A 406 26.67 -5.69 -1.24
N ILE A 407 26.55 -4.89 -0.18
CA ILE A 407 26.02 -3.53 -0.24
C ILE A 407 27.19 -2.55 -0.11
N PRO A 408 27.45 -1.68 -1.09
CA PRO A 408 28.47 -0.63 -0.97
C PRO A 408 28.20 0.31 0.19
N GLY A 409 29.26 0.64 0.95
CA GLY A 409 29.19 1.48 2.14
C GLY A 409 28.99 0.69 3.44
N LYS A 410 29.25 1.35 4.57
CA LYS A 410 29.12 0.78 5.91
C LYS A 410 27.76 1.16 6.54
N TRP A 411 26.83 0.22 6.54
CA TRP A 411 25.42 0.38 6.95
C TRP A 411 25.17 -0.25 8.33
N THR A 412 25.53 0.47 9.38
CA THR A 412 25.21 0.10 10.78
C THR A 412 23.70 0.23 11.05
N GLN A 413 23.16 -0.51 12.02
CA GLN A 413 21.74 -0.46 12.42
C GLN A 413 21.19 0.97 12.58
N LYS A 414 21.97 1.90 13.17
CA LYS A 414 21.55 3.31 13.37
C LYS A 414 21.28 4.10 12.09
N LYS A 415 21.81 3.67 10.95
CA LYS A 415 21.63 4.31 9.64
C LYS A 415 20.45 3.75 8.86
N LEU A 416 19.96 2.57 9.25
CA LEU A 416 18.88 1.88 8.56
C LEU A 416 17.52 2.46 8.97
N LYS A 417 16.60 2.53 8.00
CA LYS A 417 15.21 2.96 8.21
C LYS A 417 14.28 1.93 7.57
N ALA A 418 13.08 1.77 8.14
CA ALA A 418 12.07 0.90 7.57
C ALA A 418 11.66 1.39 6.17
N GLY A 419 11.63 0.49 5.19
CA GLY A 419 11.32 0.80 3.79
C GLY A 419 12.47 1.44 3.01
N MET A 420 13.67 1.53 3.60
CA MET A 420 14.85 2.04 2.92
C MET A 420 15.29 1.07 1.81
N LEU A 421 15.59 1.61 0.63
CA LEU A 421 16.19 0.86 -0.47
C LEU A 421 17.70 1.09 -0.50
N LEU A 422 18.47 0.01 -0.47
CA LEU A 422 19.93 0.03 -0.54
C LEU A 422 20.40 -0.53 -1.88
N GLU A 423 21.25 0.20 -2.59
CA GLU A 423 21.92 -0.32 -3.79
C GLU A 423 22.89 -1.43 -3.41
N THR A 424 22.86 -2.52 -4.15
CA THR A 424 23.77 -3.67 -3.99
C THR A 424 24.91 -3.59 -5.01
N SER A 425 25.85 -4.53 -4.94
CA SER A 425 26.95 -4.64 -5.91
C SER A 425 26.56 -5.40 -7.17
N LEU A 426 25.32 -5.90 -7.25
CA LEU A 426 24.77 -6.56 -8.43
C LEU A 426 24.38 -5.51 -9.48
N GLU A 427 25.06 -5.51 -10.61
CA GLU A 427 24.72 -4.69 -11.78
C GLU A 427 23.90 -5.52 -12.78
N GLU A 428 22.71 -5.04 -13.14
CA GLU A 428 21.79 -5.75 -14.03
C GLU A 428 21.68 -5.06 -15.38
N LYS A 429 21.81 -5.84 -16.46
CA LYS A 429 21.59 -5.34 -17.83
C LYS A 429 20.15 -4.85 -18.02
N ALA A 430 19.19 -5.49 -17.35
CA ALA A 430 17.78 -5.09 -17.37
C ALA A 430 17.51 -3.75 -16.65
N LEU A 431 18.48 -3.24 -15.88
CA LEU A 431 18.44 -1.89 -15.31
C LEU A 431 19.31 -0.91 -16.10
N ASP A 432 19.63 -1.21 -17.37
CA ASP A 432 20.53 -0.42 -18.22
C ASP A 432 21.93 -0.25 -17.61
N GLY A 433 22.44 -1.32 -16.98
CA GLY A 433 23.71 -1.30 -16.23
C GLY A 433 23.61 -0.68 -14.84
N GLY A 434 22.40 -0.34 -14.38
CA GLY A 434 22.13 0.09 -13.01
C GLY A 434 22.34 -1.02 -11.98
N ARG A 435 22.52 -0.61 -10.71
CA ARG A 435 22.63 -1.51 -9.57
C ARG A 435 21.27 -1.94 -9.08
N GLN A 436 21.13 -3.22 -8.76
CA GLN A 436 19.92 -3.74 -8.14
C GLN A 436 19.82 -3.24 -6.69
N VAL A 437 18.61 -2.93 -6.26
CA VAL A 437 18.34 -2.45 -4.89
C VAL A 437 17.79 -3.56 -4.01
N MET A 438 17.83 -3.33 -2.70
CA MET A 438 17.31 -4.24 -1.69
C MET A 438 16.55 -3.45 -0.64
N GLU A 439 15.34 -3.91 -0.31
CA GLU A 439 14.53 -3.31 0.74
C GLU A 439 14.99 -3.76 2.14
N VAL A 440 15.06 -2.78 3.04
CA VAL A 440 15.30 -2.97 4.46
C VAL A 440 13.98 -2.89 5.22
N GLN A 441 13.64 -3.96 5.90
CA GLN A 441 12.46 -4.07 6.75
C GLN A 441 12.89 -4.09 8.21
N ILE A 442 12.17 -3.34 9.04
CA ILE A 442 12.43 -3.25 10.48
C ILE A 442 11.12 -3.52 11.20
N SER A 443 11.00 -4.70 11.79
CA SER A 443 9.82 -5.10 12.56
C SER A 443 10.02 -4.73 14.03
N GLY A 444 9.00 -4.12 14.66
CA GLY A 444 9.05 -3.66 16.07
C GLY A 444 8.84 -2.15 16.27
N SER A 445 8.63 -1.38 15.20
CA SER A 445 8.25 0.04 15.29
C SER A 445 6.73 0.20 15.49
N ASP A 446 6.23 -0.15 16.68
CA ASP A 446 4.91 0.32 17.09
C ASP A 446 5.04 1.76 17.60
N LYS A 447 4.18 2.66 17.09
CA LYS A 447 4.30 4.12 17.25
C LYS A 447 4.43 4.52 18.73
N GLY A 448 5.65 4.87 19.17
CA GLY A 448 5.87 5.68 20.37
C GLY A 448 6.50 5.01 21.60
N LYS A 449 6.99 3.76 21.53
CA LYS A 449 7.84 3.18 22.58
C LYS A 449 9.14 2.66 22.00
N ALA A 450 10.27 3.12 22.52
CA ALA A 450 11.57 2.52 22.24
C ALA A 450 11.57 1.10 22.82
N LEU A 451 11.46 0.10 21.94
CA LEU A 451 11.63 -1.29 22.30
C LEU A 451 13.12 -1.66 22.26
N VAL A 452 13.47 -2.61 23.12
CA VAL A 452 14.77 -3.25 23.21
C VAL A 452 14.87 -4.22 22.02
N ASP A 453 15.79 -3.95 21.10
CA ASP A 453 16.15 -4.72 19.90
C ASP A 453 15.11 -4.82 18.75
N PRO A 454 15.13 -3.88 17.77
CA PRO A 454 14.34 -4.02 16.56
C PRO A 454 14.89 -5.13 15.65
N SER A 455 14.04 -6.05 15.20
CA SER A 455 14.44 -7.11 14.27
C SER A 455 14.56 -6.56 12.84
N ILE A 456 15.74 -6.70 12.25
CA ILE A 456 16.07 -6.23 10.90
C ILE A 456 15.94 -7.39 9.92
N SER A 457 15.40 -7.14 8.74
CA SER A 457 15.43 -8.06 7.62
C SER A 457 15.80 -7.37 6.31
N PHE A 458 16.59 -8.06 5.50
CA PHE A 458 17.05 -7.62 4.19
C PHE A 458 16.40 -8.50 3.12
N GLY A 459 15.65 -7.93 2.19
CA GLY A 459 14.95 -8.72 1.15
C GLY A 459 14.05 -9.83 1.73
N GLY A 460 13.51 -9.64 2.93
CA GLY A 460 12.71 -10.64 3.65
C GLY A 460 13.51 -11.76 4.35
N ALA A 461 14.84 -11.73 4.37
CA ALA A 461 15.67 -12.61 5.20
C ALA A 461 15.99 -11.90 6.53
N GLY A 462 15.70 -12.57 7.65
CA GLY A 462 15.95 -12.03 8.98
C GLY A 462 17.44 -12.01 9.33
N VAL A 463 17.87 -11.02 10.09
CA VAL A 463 19.23 -10.94 10.64
C VAL A 463 19.29 -11.68 11.98
N SER A 464 20.22 -12.62 12.13
CA SER A 464 20.43 -13.37 13.39
C SER A 464 21.53 -12.76 14.27
N ALA A 465 22.57 -12.19 13.67
CA ALA A 465 23.68 -11.55 14.35
C ALA A 465 24.31 -10.47 13.48
N GLU A 466 25.05 -9.56 14.09
CA GLU A 466 25.79 -8.50 13.42
C GLU A 466 27.21 -8.38 13.97
N HIS A 467 28.14 -7.96 13.13
CA HIS A 467 29.54 -7.81 13.50
C HIS A 467 30.19 -6.64 12.76
N ASP A 468 30.90 -5.79 13.51
CA ASP A 468 31.65 -4.66 12.95
C ASP A 468 33.12 -5.02 12.74
N ALA A 469 33.51 -5.26 11.49
CA ALA A 469 34.87 -5.59 11.07
C ALA A 469 35.58 -4.37 10.46
N ASN A 470 35.78 -3.32 11.26
CA ASN A 470 36.49 -2.07 10.90
C ASN A 470 35.99 -1.37 9.61
N SER A 471 36.48 -1.79 8.44
CA SER A 471 36.07 -1.27 7.13
C SER A 471 34.74 -1.86 6.64
N THR A 472 34.36 -3.03 7.14
CA THR A 472 33.20 -3.80 6.69
C THR A 472 32.23 -4.06 7.83
N TYR A 473 30.93 -4.07 7.53
CA TYR A 473 29.89 -4.46 8.48
C TYR A 473 29.24 -5.77 8.02
N ILE A 474 29.15 -6.77 8.87
CA ILE A 474 28.68 -8.11 8.52
C ILE A 474 27.34 -8.36 9.22
N TYR A 475 26.31 -8.71 8.44
CA TYR A 475 25.02 -9.19 8.95
C TYR A 475 24.88 -10.67 8.61
N PHE A 476 24.58 -11.50 9.62
CA PHE A 476 24.23 -12.90 9.40
C PHE A 476 22.78 -13.02 9.01
N VAL A 477 22.51 -13.44 7.77
CA VAL A 477 21.15 -13.60 7.27
C VAL A 477 20.67 -15.04 7.44
N SER A 478 19.38 -15.20 7.73
CA SER A 478 18.75 -16.48 8.04
C SER A 478 18.62 -17.43 6.83
N ARG A 479 18.76 -16.90 5.61
CA ARG A 479 18.66 -17.63 4.34
C ARG A 479 19.33 -16.84 3.21
N PRO A 480 19.71 -17.47 2.09
CA PRO A 480 20.22 -16.77 0.93
C PRO A 480 19.13 -15.87 0.36
N ILE A 481 19.51 -14.67 -0.05
CA ILE A 481 18.60 -13.70 -0.66
C ILE A 481 18.75 -13.81 -2.18
N PRO A 482 17.81 -14.44 -2.90
CA PRO A 482 17.87 -14.50 -4.36
C PRO A 482 17.65 -13.08 -4.93
N PRO A 483 18.34 -12.73 -6.03
CA PRO A 483 18.06 -11.48 -6.72
C PRO A 483 16.64 -11.50 -7.30
N PRO A 484 15.98 -10.34 -7.44
CA PRO A 484 14.65 -10.26 -8.04
C PRO A 484 14.59 -10.87 -9.44
N THR A 485 13.53 -11.63 -9.72
CA THR A 485 13.28 -12.24 -11.04
C THR A 485 12.61 -11.25 -11.99
N ASP A 486 12.30 -11.65 -13.22
CA ASP A 486 11.60 -10.80 -14.18
C ASP A 486 10.23 -10.34 -13.65
N ALA A 487 9.73 -9.24 -14.20
CA ALA A 487 8.50 -8.62 -13.70
C ALA A 487 7.28 -9.55 -13.75
N LEU A 488 7.18 -10.43 -14.76
CA LEU A 488 6.03 -11.33 -14.88
C LEU A 488 6.14 -12.49 -13.89
N ALA A 489 7.32 -13.10 -13.76
CA ALA A 489 7.59 -14.13 -12.75
C ALA A 489 7.35 -13.61 -11.32
N THR A 490 7.78 -12.38 -11.04
CA THR A 490 7.54 -11.72 -9.75
C THR A 490 6.04 -11.52 -9.51
N ALA A 491 5.33 -10.97 -10.49
CA ALA A 491 3.89 -10.73 -10.39
C ALA A 491 3.07 -12.02 -10.21
N PHE A 492 3.50 -13.16 -10.76
CA PHE A 492 2.81 -14.46 -10.60
C PHE A 492 2.69 -14.94 -9.16
N THR A 493 3.58 -14.47 -8.27
CA THR A 493 3.51 -14.81 -6.84
C THR A 493 2.32 -14.13 -6.14
N PHE A 494 1.69 -13.13 -6.76
CA PHE A 494 0.55 -12.37 -6.22
C PHE A 494 -0.76 -12.75 -6.93
N LEU A 495 -1.62 -13.52 -6.24
CA LEU A 495 -2.92 -13.99 -6.77
C LEU A 495 -3.87 -12.85 -7.19
N ASP A 496 -3.77 -11.70 -6.50
CA ASP A 496 -4.59 -10.51 -6.74
C ASP A 496 -4.31 -9.82 -8.09
N LEU A 497 -3.22 -10.20 -8.78
CA LEU A 497 -2.78 -9.62 -10.05
C LEU A 497 -3.06 -10.54 -11.26
N SER A 498 -3.62 -11.74 -11.02
CA SER A 498 -3.76 -12.81 -12.03
C SER A 498 -4.60 -12.43 -13.26
N THR A 499 -5.61 -11.56 -13.12
CA THR A 499 -6.46 -11.14 -14.25
C THR A 499 -5.69 -10.28 -15.24
N PHE A 500 -4.88 -9.34 -14.74
CA PHE A 500 -4.05 -8.49 -15.60
C PHE A 500 -2.92 -9.28 -16.26
N LEU A 501 -2.31 -10.22 -15.52
CA LEU A 501 -1.34 -11.15 -16.10
C LEU A 501 -1.95 -11.98 -17.22
N SER A 502 -3.15 -12.53 -17.03
CA SER A 502 -3.88 -13.25 -18.08
C SER A 502 -4.12 -12.37 -19.32
N ALA A 503 -4.43 -11.09 -19.12
CA ALA A 503 -4.54 -10.13 -20.21
C ALA A 503 -3.20 -9.93 -20.94
N ILE A 504 -2.08 -9.78 -20.22
CA ILE A 504 -0.73 -9.72 -20.82
C ILE A 504 -0.45 -10.96 -21.67
N PHE A 505 -0.66 -12.16 -21.14
CA PHE A 505 -0.41 -13.42 -21.87
C PHE A 505 -1.37 -13.65 -23.05
N SER A 506 -2.52 -12.97 -23.08
CA SER A 506 -3.40 -12.97 -24.25
C SER A 506 -2.88 -12.08 -25.40
N THR A 507 -1.86 -11.27 -25.14
CA THR A 507 -1.22 -10.37 -26.11
C THR A 507 0.17 -10.84 -26.52
N SER A 508 0.86 -10.08 -27.38
CA SER A 508 2.26 -10.35 -27.76
C SER A 508 3.30 -9.67 -26.85
N LEU A 509 2.88 -9.01 -25.76
CA LEU A 509 3.75 -8.15 -24.95
C LEU A 509 4.53 -8.85 -23.84
N ALA A 510 4.27 -10.12 -23.56
CA ALA A 510 4.93 -10.81 -22.44
C ALA A 510 6.47 -10.77 -22.54
N GLU A 511 7.03 -11.04 -23.73
CA GLU A 511 8.48 -10.96 -23.96
C GLU A 511 9.00 -9.51 -24.00
N VAL A 512 8.19 -8.57 -24.48
CA VAL A 512 8.56 -7.14 -24.48
C VAL A 512 8.72 -6.65 -23.04
N LEU A 513 7.77 -6.94 -22.15
CA LEU A 513 7.82 -6.50 -20.76
C LEU A 513 8.94 -7.17 -19.95
N LYS A 514 9.33 -8.40 -20.28
CA LYS A 514 10.48 -9.08 -19.66
C LYS A 514 11.82 -8.47 -20.07
N THR A 515 11.94 -8.06 -21.33
CA THR A 515 13.23 -7.67 -21.93
C THR A 515 13.47 -6.16 -21.93
N THR A 516 12.41 -5.36 -21.81
CA THR A 516 12.53 -3.89 -21.80
C THR A 516 13.21 -3.43 -20.50
N PRO A 517 14.37 -2.76 -20.59
CA PRO A 517 15.08 -2.34 -19.40
C PRO A 517 14.40 -1.14 -18.73
N ARG A 518 14.65 -0.98 -17.43
CA ARG A 518 14.24 0.18 -16.63
C ARG A 518 12.75 0.51 -16.71
N THR A 519 11.92 -0.43 -16.28
CA THR A 519 10.46 -0.28 -16.35
C THR A 519 9.81 -0.29 -14.97
N THR A 520 8.80 0.56 -14.79
CA THR A 520 7.89 0.50 -13.63
C THR A 520 6.55 -0.01 -14.10
N LEU A 521 6.16 -1.20 -13.64
CA LEU A 521 4.92 -1.84 -14.08
C LEU A 521 3.81 -1.56 -13.08
N LEU A 522 2.78 -0.87 -13.53
CA LEU A 522 1.61 -0.51 -12.73
C LEU A 522 0.52 -1.56 -12.95
N ILE A 523 0.38 -2.51 -12.03
CA ILE A 523 -0.54 -3.64 -12.21
C ILE A 523 -1.85 -3.38 -11.46
N PRO A 524 -2.99 -3.31 -12.14
CA PRO A 524 -4.29 -3.22 -11.50
C PRO A 524 -4.71 -4.55 -10.86
N ASP A 525 -5.39 -4.46 -9.72
CA ASP A 525 -5.94 -5.63 -9.03
C ASP A 525 -7.05 -6.35 -9.84
N ASN A 526 -7.38 -7.58 -9.47
CA ASN A 526 -8.45 -8.35 -10.13
C ASN A 526 -9.82 -7.67 -10.11
N SER A 527 -10.10 -6.86 -9.09
CA SER A 527 -11.36 -6.14 -8.95
C SER A 527 -11.46 -4.90 -9.85
N ALA A 528 -10.33 -4.38 -10.33
CA ALA A 528 -10.25 -3.29 -11.30
C ALA A 528 -10.98 -3.64 -12.60
N PHE A 529 -10.88 -4.88 -13.09
CA PHE A 529 -11.63 -5.34 -14.27
C PHE A 529 -13.14 -5.39 -14.03
N LYS A 530 -13.60 -5.58 -12.79
CA LYS A 530 -15.03 -5.53 -12.45
C LYS A 530 -15.52 -4.08 -12.40
N ARG A 531 -14.73 -3.21 -11.77
CA ARG A 531 -14.96 -1.75 -11.69
C ARG A 531 -14.92 -1.07 -13.06
N LEU A 532 -14.08 -1.59 -13.98
CA LEU A 532 -13.96 -1.07 -15.33
C LEU A 532 -15.30 -1.07 -16.10
N GLY A 533 -16.22 -1.97 -15.72
CA GLY A 533 -17.50 -2.20 -16.37
C GLY A 533 -17.46 -3.46 -17.22
N MET A 534 -18.45 -4.35 -17.04
CA MET A 534 -18.44 -5.69 -17.66
C MET A 534 -18.29 -5.65 -19.18
N LEU A 535 -18.89 -4.68 -19.86
CA LEU A 535 -18.80 -4.57 -21.33
C LEU A 535 -17.41 -4.11 -21.80
N VAL A 536 -16.76 -3.21 -21.06
CA VAL A 536 -15.41 -2.74 -21.38
C VAL A 536 -14.40 -3.87 -21.17
N SER A 537 -14.52 -4.59 -20.07
CA SER A 537 -13.67 -5.76 -19.78
C SER A 537 -13.90 -6.88 -20.79
N ALA A 538 -15.15 -7.16 -21.16
CA ALA A 538 -15.47 -8.12 -22.21
C ALA A 538 -14.89 -7.69 -23.57
N TYR A 539 -14.87 -6.39 -23.88
CA TYR A 539 -14.28 -5.87 -25.10
C TYR A 539 -12.79 -6.19 -25.17
N PHE A 540 -12.02 -5.88 -24.13
CA PHE A 540 -10.57 -6.12 -24.11
C PHE A 540 -10.20 -7.61 -24.23
N LEU A 541 -11.09 -8.52 -23.83
CA LEU A 541 -10.92 -9.96 -23.99
C LEU A 541 -11.28 -10.49 -25.38
N LEU A 542 -11.83 -9.65 -26.28
CA LEU A 542 -12.10 -10.05 -27.65
C LEU A 542 -10.81 -10.14 -28.48
N PRO A 543 -10.67 -11.14 -29.38
CA PRO A 543 -9.53 -11.20 -30.31
C PRO A 543 -9.36 -9.93 -31.15
N SER A 544 -10.45 -9.27 -31.52
CA SER A 544 -10.40 -8.03 -32.31
C SER A 544 -9.95 -6.79 -31.51
N ALA A 545 -9.88 -6.88 -30.18
CA ALA A 545 -9.42 -5.80 -29.31
C ALA A 545 -7.95 -5.93 -28.91
N LYS A 546 -7.23 -6.95 -29.40
CA LYS A 546 -5.83 -7.23 -29.04
C LYS A 546 -4.93 -6.00 -29.14
N ALA A 547 -5.01 -5.24 -30.24
CA ALA A 547 -4.18 -4.05 -30.44
C ALA A 547 -4.49 -2.92 -29.44
N ASP A 548 -5.77 -2.77 -29.05
CA ASP A 548 -6.17 -1.77 -28.05
C ASP A 548 -5.77 -2.23 -26.64
N LEU A 549 -5.87 -3.53 -26.34
CA LEU A 549 -5.37 -4.10 -25.09
C LEU A 549 -3.85 -3.96 -24.96
N GLU A 550 -3.09 -4.16 -26.04
CA GLU A 550 -1.64 -3.98 -26.06
C GLU A 550 -1.25 -2.53 -25.71
N LYS A 551 -1.94 -1.52 -26.27
CA LYS A 551 -1.75 -0.11 -25.89
C LYS A 551 -2.09 0.15 -24.42
N VAL A 552 -3.17 -0.43 -23.90
CA VAL A 552 -3.52 -0.30 -22.48
C VAL A 552 -2.42 -0.89 -21.60
N ILE A 553 -1.90 -2.07 -21.91
CA ILE A 553 -0.83 -2.71 -21.13
C ILE A 553 0.46 -1.87 -21.18
N LEU A 554 0.86 -1.40 -22.36
CA LEU A 554 2.03 -0.53 -22.50
C LEU A 554 1.84 0.82 -21.78
N HIS A 555 0.62 1.33 -21.71
CA HIS A 555 0.31 2.53 -20.94
C HIS A 555 0.55 2.30 -19.44
N HIS A 556 0.25 1.11 -18.93
CA HIS A 556 0.53 0.74 -17.54
C HIS A 556 2.01 0.47 -17.23
N THR A 557 2.90 0.65 -18.20
CA THR A 557 4.35 0.47 -18.00
C THR A 557 5.04 1.82 -18.19
N LEU A 558 5.65 2.35 -17.14
CA LEU A 558 6.40 3.61 -17.20
C LEU A 558 7.79 3.38 -17.80
N ASP A 559 8.25 4.36 -18.58
CA ASP A 559 9.61 4.44 -19.11
C ASP A 559 10.55 5.02 -18.05
N GLY A 560 11.00 4.16 -17.13
CA GLY A 560 11.81 4.51 -15.97
C GLY A 560 11.52 3.64 -14.75
N VAL A 561 12.46 3.61 -13.80
CA VAL A 561 12.29 2.94 -12.51
C VAL A 561 11.96 3.99 -11.45
N GLU A 562 10.73 3.96 -10.95
CA GLU A 562 10.21 4.92 -9.98
C GLU A 562 9.83 4.18 -8.71
N TYR A 563 10.66 4.28 -7.68
CA TYR A 563 10.39 3.65 -6.39
C TYR A 563 9.36 4.44 -5.58
N ALA A 564 8.77 3.81 -4.56
CA ALA A 564 7.72 4.43 -3.73
C ALA A 564 8.10 5.82 -3.20
N GLU A 565 9.34 6.04 -2.76
CA GLU A 565 9.78 7.34 -2.24
C GLU A 565 9.78 8.45 -3.32
N SER A 566 10.19 8.14 -4.56
CA SER A 566 10.21 9.12 -5.66
C SER A 566 8.79 9.49 -6.12
N LEU A 567 7.85 8.56 -6.00
CA LEU A 567 6.43 8.75 -6.32
C LEU A 567 5.74 9.65 -5.29
N HIS A 568 6.08 9.54 -4.01
CA HIS A 568 5.54 10.43 -2.98
C HIS A 568 6.11 11.85 -3.07
N ASN A 569 7.31 12.05 -3.63
CA ASN A 569 7.96 13.35 -3.59
C ASN A 569 7.31 14.36 -4.56
N GLY A 570 6.65 15.39 -4.00
CA GLY A 570 5.99 16.47 -4.75
C GLY A 570 4.46 16.40 -4.70
N SER A 571 3.79 17.48 -5.14
CA SER A 571 2.32 17.56 -5.18
C SER A 571 1.72 16.94 -6.44
N GLN A 572 2.43 17.05 -7.58
CA GLN A 572 2.04 16.50 -8.88
C GLN A 572 3.27 16.19 -9.73
N ARG A 573 3.26 15.04 -10.41
CA ARG A 573 4.32 14.61 -11.34
C ARG A 573 3.72 13.92 -12.56
N THR A 574 4.44 13.93 -13.67
CA THR A 574 4.01 13.29 -14.92
C THR A 574 5.13 12.40 -15.44
N PHE A 575 4.78 11.18 -15.86
CA PHE A 575 5.69 10.13 -16.33
C PHE A 575 5.29 9.71 -17.73
N ALA A 576 6.27 9.37 -18.57
CA ALA A 576 6.01 8.78 -19.86
C ALA A 576 5.74 7.28 -19.71
N SER A 577 4.73 6.76 -20.40
CA SER A 577 4.53 5.32 -20.55
C SER A 577 5.23 4.77 -21.78
N LEU A 578 5.49 3.45 -21.83
CA LEU A 578 6.05 2.77 -23.00
C LEU A 578 5.14 2.85 -24.24
N GLU A 579 3.85 3.13 -24.05
CA GLU A 579 2.93 3.42 -25.16
C GLU A 579 3.22 4.78 -25.82
N GLY A 580 3.92 5.68 -25.12
CA GLY A 580 4.24 7.04 -25.55
C GLY A 580 3.28 8.12 -25.05
N SER A 581 2.32 7.76 -24.20
CA SER A 581 1.41 8.71 -23.56
C SER A 581 1.75 8.97 -22.09
N ASP A 582 1.31 10.12 -21.60
CA ASP A 582 1.66 10.59 -20.26
C ASP A 582 0.73 10.03 -19.19
N ILE A 583 1.29 9.72 -18.02
CA ILE A 583 0.55 9.38 -16.80
C ILE A 583 0.88 10.43 -15.74
N THR A 584 -0.16 11.02 -15.16
CA THR A 584 -0.01 12.07 -14.14
C THR A 584 -0.39 11.54 -12.78
N LEU A 585 0.49 11.75 -11.80
CA LEU A 585 0.34 11.38 -10.41
C LEU A 585 0.12 12.63 -9.56
N GLN A 586 -0.87 12.62 -8.68
CA GLN A 586 -1.25 13.72 -7.79
C GLN A 586 -1.48 13.21 -6.38
N ARG A 587 -0.94 13.92 -5.38
CA ARG A 587 -1.15 13.59 -3.97
C ARG A 587 -2.49 14.15 -3.47
N HIS A 588 -3.32 13.32 -2.86
CA HIS A 588 -4.60 13.75 -2.30
C HIS A 588 -4.40 14.49 -0.97
N ALA A 589 -4.84 15.75 -0.89
CA ALA A 589 -4.54 16.65 0.23
C ALA A 589 -5.09 16.21 1.60
N ILE A 590 -6.08 15.32 1.65
CA ILE A 590 -6.79 14.95 2.89
C ILE A 590 -6.31 13.60 3.45
N ASN A 591 -5.96 12.65 2.58
CA ASN A 591 -5.73 11.25 2.97
C ASN A 591 -4.28 10.79 2.71
N ASP A 592 -3.45 11.65 2.15
CA ASP A 592 -2.09 11.35 1.69
C ASP A 592 -2.00 10.20 0.66
N SER A 593 -3.13 9.77 0.09
CA SER A 593 -3.15 8.76 -0.97
C SER A 593 -2.70 9.33 -2.30
N MET A 594 -2.04 8.50 -3.10
CA MET A 594 -1.52 8.88 -4.42
C MET A 594 -2.56 8.54 -5.49
N LEU A 595 -3.08 9.56 -6.18
CA LEU A 595 -4.04 9.41 -7.26
C LEU A 595 -3.34 9.50 -8.60
N ILE A 596 -3.58 8.53 -9.46
CA ILE A 596 -3.00 8.46 -10.80
C ILE A 596 -4.09 8.67 -11.85
N THR A 597 -3.76 9.43 -12.89
CA THR A 597 -4.65 9.80 -14.00
C THR A 597 -3.98 9.51 -15.33
N ALA A 598 -4.74 8.94 -16.25
CA ALA A 598 -4.30 8.63 -17.60
C ALA A 598 -4.37 9.85 -18.52
N SER A 599 -3.66 9.80 -19.65
CA SER A 599 -3.77 10.79 -20.72
C SER A 599 -5.13 10.76 -21.46
N GLY A 600 -5.84 9.63 -21.39
CA GLY A 600 -7.10 9.39 -22.07
C GLY A 600 -8.23 8.99 -21.13
N GLY A 601 -9.13 8.13 -21.61
CA GLY A 601 -10.31 7.73 -20.86
C GLY A 601 -11.40 8.81 -20.84
N TRP A 602 -12.19 8.84 -19.77
CA TRP A 602 -13.23 9.85 -19.56
C TRP A 602 -12.80 10.89 -18.53
N THR A 603 -13.49 12.03 -18.54
CA THR A 603 -13.27 13.12 -17.59
C THR A 603 -13.45 12.64 -16.14
N GLY A 604 -12.42 12.86 -15.32
CA GLY A 604 -12.40 12.42 -13.91
C GLY A 604 -11.96 10.98 -13.66
N MET A 605 -11.56 10.23 -14.69
CA MET A 605 -10.97 8.90 -14.53
C MET A 605 -9.67 8.97 -13.72
N ARG A 606 -9.69 8.36 -12.54
CA ARG A 606 -8.56 8.30 -11.61
C ARG A 606 -8.51 6.93 -10.95
N SER A 607 -7.31 6.48 -10.67
CA SER A 607 -7.01 5.24 -9.95
C SER A 607 -6.17 5.59 -8.73
N GLU A 608 -6.31 4.84 -7.63
CA GLU A 608 -5.42 4.97 -6.48
C GLU A 608 -4.20 4.08 -6.71
N LEU A 609 -3.02 4.67 -6.49
CA LEU A 609 -1.74 3.99 -6.58
C LEU A 609 -1.33 3.49 -5.19
N VAL A 610 -1.33 2.17 -5.04
CA VAL A 610 -0.83 1.50 -3.85
C VAL A 610 0.66 1.27 -4.03
N THR A 611 1.46 2.19 -3.49
CA THR A 611 2.91 2.15 -3.58
C THR A 611 3.46 0.98 -2.75
N LYS A 612 3.90 -0.07 -3.44
CA LYS A 612 4.66 -1.20 -2.87
C LYS A 612 5.94 -1.38 -3.67
N ASN A 613 7.10 -1.48 -3.05
CA ASN A 613 8.35 -1.72 -3.78
C ASN A 613 8.51 -3.22 -4.10
N ILE A 614 7.66 -3.77 -4.95
CA ILE A 614 7.81 -5.15 -5.44
C ILE A 614 8.93 -5.13 -6.48
N LEU A 615 10.15 -5.39 -6.03
CA LEU A 615 11.37 -5.30 -6.85
C LEU A 615 11.37 -6.39 -7.93
N THR A 616 11.81 -6.03 -9.13
CA THR A 616 11.98 -6.94 -10.27
C THR A 616 13.36 -6.77 -10.88
N GLN A 617 13.76 -7.68 -11.77
CA GLN A 617 15.04 -7.61 -12.47
C GLN A 617 15.17 -6.32 -13.32
N SER A 618 14.08 -5.84 -13.90
CA SER A 618 14.04 -4.66 -14.79
C SER A 618 13.55 -3.37 -14.13
N GLY A 619 13.10 -3.42 -12.87
CA GLY A 619 12.63 -2.25 -12.13
C GLY A 619 11.75 -2.60 -10.94
N VAL A 620 10.50 -2.15 -10.96
CA VAL A 620 9.58 -2.28 -9.81
C VAL A 620 8.13 -2.41 -10.27
N ILE A 621 7.32 -3.14 -9.49
CA ILE A 621 5.87 -3.24 -9.68
C ILE A 621 5.17 -2.44 -8.59
N HIS A 622 4.17 -1.66 -8.98
CA HIS A 622 3.21 -1.04 -8.07
C HIS A 622 1.79 -1.49 -8.39
N GLU A 623 0.93 -1.52 -7.37
CA GLU A 623 -0.45 -1.96 -7.52
C GLU A 623 -1.37 -0.76 -7.78
N LEU A 624 -2.38 -0.96 -8.62
CA LEU A 624 -3.42 0.02 -8.92
C LEU A 624 -4.80 -0.49 -8.55
N THR A 625 -5.69 0.41 -8.13
CA THR A 625 -7.09 0.06 -7.92
C THR A 625 -7.87 -0.04 -9.23
N ASP A 626 -7.59 0.79 -10.22
CA ASP A 626 -8.35 0.83 -11.47
C ASP A 626 -7.45 0.83 -12.71
N ILE A 627 -7.97 0.26 -13.80
CA ILE A 627 -7.30 0.19 -15.11
C ILE A 627 -7.32 1.58 -15.76
N LEU A 628 -6.18 2.03 -16.28
CA LEU A 628 -6.00 3.31 -16.96
C LEU A 628 -6.10 3.16 -18.50
N ILE A 629 -6.87 4.03 -19.16
CA ILE A 629 -7.04 3.98 -20.63
C ILE A 629 -6.24 5.13 -21.29
N PRO A 630 -5.29 4.84 -22.21
CA PRO A 630 -4.54 5.88 -22.92
C PRO A 630 -5.41 6.58 -23.96
N ARG A 631 -5.02 7.80 -24.34
CA ARG A 631 -5.73 8.60 -25.36
C ARG A 631 -5.77 7.97 -26.76
N SER A 632 -4.92 6.99 -27.03
CA SER A 632 -4.82 6.28 -28.31
C SER A 632 -5.84 5.14 -28.46
N VAL A 633 -6.64 4.89 -27.43
CA VAL A 633 -7.67 3.86 -27.38
C VAL A 633 -9.05 4.49 -27.29
N ASP A 634 -9.75 4.46 -28.42
CA ASP A 634 -11.12 4.93 -28.53
C ASP A 634 -12.11 3.79 -28.32
N LEU A 635 -12.86 3.82 -27.21
CA LEU A 635 -13.95 2.90 -26.92
C LEU A 635 -15.26 3.48 -27.46
N THR A 636 -15.57 3.16 -28.72
CA THR A 636 -16.83 3.54 -29.37
C THR A 636 -18.01 2.71 -28.83
N ILE A 637 -19.24 3.22 -28.99
CA ILE A 637 -20.47 2.45 -28.71
C ILE A 637 -20.48 1.16 -29.52
N GLY A 638 -20.09 1.20 -30.81
CA GLY A 638 -20.03 0.02 -31.67
C GLY A 638 -19.06 -1.06 -31.15
N LYS A 639 -17.90 -0.68 -30.61
CA LYS A 639 -16.96 -1.62 -29.97
C LYS A 639 -17.58 -2.29 -28.74
N LEU A 640 -18.30 -1.53 -27.91
CA LEU A 640 -19.00 -2.06 -26.73
C LEU A 640 -20.18 -2.97 -27.10
N LEU A 641 -20.93 -2.65 -28.16
CA LEU A 641 -22.02 -3.50 -28.67
C LEU A 641 -21.50 -4.83 -29.20
N LYS A 642 -20.35 -4.80 -29.89
CA LYS A 642 -19.66 -6.02 -30.34
C LYS A 642 -19.27 -6.90 -29.15
N ALA A 643 -18.81 -6.30 -28.05
CA ALA A 643 -18.50 -7.01 -26.80
C ALA A 643 -19.75 -7.59 -26.13
N ALA A 644 -20.88 -6.88 -26.19
CA ALA A 644 -22.18 -7.36 -25.74
C ALA A 644 -22.75 -8.48 -26.63
N LYS A 645 -22.14 -8.77 -27.78
CA LYS A 645 -22.60 -9.73 -28.80
C LYS A 645 -24.01 -9.42 -29.31
N VAL A 646 -24.37 -8.14 -29.42
CA VAL A 646 -25.69 -7.71 -29.91
C VAL A 646 -25.59 -7.32 -31.39
N THR A 647 -26.29 -8.04 -32.25
CA THR A 647 -26.23 -7.87 -33.70
C THR A 647 -27.51 -7.25 -34.28
N THR A 648 -28.67 -7.56 -33.70
CA THR A 648 -29.99 -7.15 -34.21
C THR A 648 -30.15 -5.64 -34.12
N MET A 649 -30.01 -5.08 -32.91
CA MET A 649 -30.15 -3.65 -32.69
C MET A 649 -29.09 -2.83 -33.44
N THR A 650 -27.85 -3.32 -33.51
CA THR A 650 -26.77 -2.71 -34.30
C THR A 650 -27.15 -2.57 -35.77
N THR A 651 -27.80 -3.59 -36.34
CA THR A 651 -28.31 -3.57 -37.72
C THR A 651 -29.45 -2.57 -37.89
N LEU A 652 -30.35 -2.46 -36.90
CA LEU A 652 -31.44 -1.49 -36.92
C LEU A 652 -30.94 -0.04 -36.86
N VAL A 653 -29.94 0.25 -36.02
CA VAL A 653 -29.31 1.58 -35.93
C VAL A 653 -28.66 1.98 -37.27
N ASN A 654 -27.95 1.05 -37.91
CA ASN A 654 -27.36 1.29 -39.24
C ASN A 654 -28.44 1.55 -40.30
N LYS A 655 -29.52 0.76 -40.31
CA LYS A 655 -30.65 0.98 -41.24
C LYS A 655 -31.40 2.29 -40.99
N ALA A 656 -31.42 2.77 -39.74
CA ALA A 656 -32.04 4.04 -39.38
C ALA A 656 -31.19 5.28 -39.76
N GLY A 657 -29.99 5.10 -40.30
CA GLY A 657 -29.08 6.21 -40.66
C GLY A 657 -28.38 6.85 -39.46
N LEU A 658 -28.21 6.09 -38.37
CA LEU A 658 -27.60 6.54 -37.10
C LEU A 658 -26.27 5.84 -36.81
N ASP A 659 -25.57 5.37 -37.84
CA ASP A 659 -24.27 4.68 -37.75
C ASP A 659 -23.16 5.56 -37.15
N TRP A 660 -23.25 6.87 -37.36
CA TRP A 660 -22.34 7.86 -36.75
C TRP A 660 -22.35 7.81 -35.21
N VAL A 661 -23.46 7.44 -34.58
CA VAL A 661 -23.54 7.23 -33.12
C VAL A 661 -22.68 6.05 -32.68
N LEU A 662 -22.71 4.96 -33.45
CA LEU A 662 -21.92 3.76 -33.16
C LEU A 662 -20.42 4.02 -33.29
N ASN A 663 -20.05 4.88 -34.23
CA ASN A 663 -18.66 5.28 -34.49
C ASN A 663 -18.21 6.44 -33.58
N GLY A 664 -19.13 7.13 -32.90
CA GLY A 664 -18.86 8.30 -32.08
C GLY A 664 -18.46 9.53 -32.90
N THR A 665 -18.84 9.59 -34.18
CA THR A 665 -18.56 10.74 -35.07
C THR A 665 -19.68 11.77 -34.98
N ALA A 666 -19.42 13.00 -35.46
CA ALA A 666 -20.48 14.01 -35.58
C ALA A 666 -21.57 13.54 -36.58
N PRO A 667 -22.83 13.98 -36.39
CA PRO A 667 -23.89 13.71 -37.35
C PRO A 667 -23.55 14.30 -38.73
N PRO A 668 -23.95 13.66 -39.85
CA PRO A 668 -23.70 14.18 -41.18
C PRO A 668 -24.29 15.59 -41.37
N GLU A 669 -23.56 16.48 -42.07
CA GLU A 669 -23.96 17.90 -42.25
C GLU A 669 -25.31 18.05 -42.97
N ASP A 670 -25.66 17.13 -43.87
CA ASP A 670 -26.93 17.13 -44.61
C ASP A 670 -28.09 16.45 -43.86
N SER A 671 -27.88 16.03 -42.60
CA SER A 671 -28.88 15.29 -41.82
C SER A 671 -29.74 16.20 -40.92
N PRO A 672 -30.96 15.77 -40.52
CA PRO A 672 -31.80 16.50 -39.55
C PRO A 672 -31.15 16.70 -38.18
N TRP A 673 -30.02 16.04 -37.93
CA TRP A 673 -29.31 16.02 -36.66
C TRP A 673 -28.06 16.91 -36.66
N ALA A 674 -27.76 17.63 -37.75
CA ALA A 674 -26.57 18.47 -37.87
C ALA A 674 -26.42 19.50 -36.72
N ASP A 675 -27.54 20.03 -36.23
CA ASP A 675 -27.58 21.02 -35.14
C ASP A 675 -27.27 20.45 -33.75
N LEU A 676 -27.24 19.12 -33.58
CA LEU A 676 -27.01 18.50 -32.27
C LEU A 676 -25.54 18.62 -31.81
N GLY A 677 -24.58 18.81 -32.71
CA GLY A 677 -23.16 18.94 -32.38
C GLY A 677 -22.53 17.67 -31.79
N ALA A 678 -21.32 17.79 -31.22
CA ALA A 678 -20.58 16.68 -30.60
C ALA A 678 -21.09 16.36 -29.18
N VAL A 679 -22.26 15.73 -29.10
CA VAL A 679 -22.86 15.26 -27.83
C VAL A 679 -22.39 13.84 -27.53
N GLY A 680 -22.17 13.52 -26.26
CA GLY A 680 -21.97 12.13 -25.84
C GLY A 680 -23.30 11.36 -25.90
N TRP A 681 -23.27 10.05 -26.10
CA TRP A 681 -24.51 9.24 -26.23
C TRP A 681 -24.50 8.07 -25.25
N THR A 682 -25.61 7.88 -24.53
CA THR A 682 -25.87 6.62 -23.82
C THR A 682 -26.88 5.80 -24.63
N PHE A 683 -26.51 4.60 -25.00
CA PHE A 683 -27.34 3.68 -25.77
C PHE A 683 -27.91 2.58 -24.88
N LEU A 684 -29.23 2.56 -24.75
CA LEU A 684 -29.98 1.47 -24.13
C LEU A 684 -30.08 0.35 -25.14
N CYS A 685 -29.25 -0.68 -25.03
CA CYS A 685 -29.18 -1.73 -26.02
C CYS A 685 -29.92 -2.99 -25.56
N PRO A 686 -31.05 -3.37 -26.18
CA PRO A 686 -31.68 -4.67 -25.93
C PRO A 686 -30.82 -5.83 -26.43
N THR A 687 -30.84 -6.96 -25.72
CA THR A 687 -30.21 -8.21 -26.18
C THR A 687 -30.89 -8.73 -27.44
N ASP A 688 -30.18 -9.56 -28.22
CA ASP A 688 -30.76 -10.20 -29.41
C ASP A 688 -31.99 -11.08 -29.05
N ASP A 689 -31.99 -11.66 -27.84
CA ASP A 689 -33.12 -12.44 -27.32
C ASP A 689 -34.38 -11.61 -27.06
N ALA A 690 -34.24 -10.32 -26.73
CA ALA A 690 -35.35 -9.40 -26.51
C ALA A 690 -36.21 -9.23 -27.78
N PHE A 691 -35.66 -9.49 -28.97
CA PHE A 691 -36.38 -9.34 -30.24
C PHE A 691 -37.23 -10.57 -30.62
N LYS A 692 -37.17 -11.69 -29.88
CA LYS A 692 -37.90 -12.94 -30.24
C LYS A 692 -39.41 -12.76 -30.34
N GLY A 693 -40.00 -11.82 -29.61
CA GLY A 693 -41.44 -11.51 -29.64
C GLY A 693 -41.85 -10.46 -30.69
N HIS A 694 -40.90 -9.85 -31.41
CA HIS A 694 -41.17 -8.69 -32.27
C HIS A 694 -40.93 -9.02 -33.76
N ASN A 695 -41.79 -8.49 -34.64
CA ASN A 695 -41.63 -8.65 -36.08
C ASN A 695 -40.60 -7.66 -36.65
N VAL A 696 -39.31 -7.99 -36.51
CA VAL A 696 -38.19 -7.14 -36.97
C VAL A 696 -38.30 -6.79 -38.46
N THR A 697 -38.88 -7.67 -39.28
CA THR A 697 -39.07 -7.41 -40.72
C THR A 697 -40.05 -6.26 -40.96
N GLU A 698 -41.12 -6.18 -40.18
CA GLU A 698 -42.11 -5.10 -40.24
C GLU A 698 -41.54 -3.77 -39.74
N LEU A 699 -40.79 -3.81 -38.62
CA LEU A 699 -40.03 -2.67 -38.12
C LEU A 699 -39.08 -2.09 -39.18
N THR A 700 -38.39 -2.93 -39.95
CA THR A 700 -37.49 -2.43 -41.00
C THR A 700 -38.18 -1.95 -42.28
N LYS A 701 -39.48 -2.22 -42.46
CA LYS A 701 -40.26 -1.73 -43.62
C LYS A 701 -40.81 -0.33 -43.39
N ASP A 702 -41.11 0.02 -42.14
CA ASP A 702 -41.61 1.33 -41.73
C ASP A 702 -40.46 2.18 -41.19
N GLU A 703 -39.98 3.12 -42.01
CA GLU A 703 -38.80 3.94 -41.69
C GLU A 703 -39.05 4.89 -40.50
N ASP A 704 -40.29 5.38 -40.35
CA ASP A 704 -40.66 6.29 -39.26
C ASP A 704 -40.78 5.53 -37.94
N LEU A 705 -41.38 4.34 -37.97
CA LEU A 705 -41.44 3.45 -36.81
C LEU A 705 -40.04 3.01 -36.38
N LEU A 706 -39.19 2.59 -37.32
CA LEU A 706 -37.80 2.22 -37.06
C LEU A 706 -37.03 3.34 -36.37
N ARG A 707 -37.11 4.57 -36.92
CA ARG A 707 -36.45 5.74 -36.36
C ARG A 707 -36.97 6.06 -34.95
N SER A 708 -38.28 5.95 -34.72
CA SER A 708 -38.87 6.20 -33.40
C SER A 708 -38.39 5.20 -32.34
N VAL A 709 -38.29 3.91 -32.69
CA VAL A 709 -37.79 2.86 -31.78
C VAL A 709 -36.32 3.07 -31.47
N VAL A 710 -35.48 3.33 -32.47
CA VAL A 710 -34.05 3.59 -32.24
C VAL A 710 -33.85 4.87 -31.43
N ALA A 711 -34.60 5.93 -31.72
CA ALA A 711 -34.53 7.20 -30.99
C ALA A 711 -34.96 7.07 -29.51
N GLN A 712 -35.90 6.17 -29.19
CA GLN A 712 -36.31 5.87 -27.82
C GLN A 712 -35.19 5.22 -26.98
N HIS A 713 -34.21 4.59 -27.62
CA HIS A 713 -33.09 3.93 -26.96
C HIS A 713 -31.82 4.79 -26.87
N LEU A 714 -31.83 5.99 -27.44
CA LEU A 714 -30.69 6.90 -27.49
C LEU A 714 -30.89 8.08 -26.55
N ILE A 715 -29.98 8.25 -25.60
CA ILE A 715 -29.98 9.36 -24.63
C ILE A 715 -28.82 10.30 -24.96
N PRO A 716 -29.07 11.53 -25.43
CA PRO A 716 -28.04 12.55 -25.60
C PRO A 716 -27.54 13.05 -24.23
N MET A 717 -26.23 13.03 -24.04
CA MET A 717 -25.53 13.44 -22.83
C MET A 717 -24.77 14.76 -23.06
N PRO A 718 -25.20 15.87 -22.44
CA PRO A 718 -24.49 17.15 -22.59
C PRO A 718 -23.11 17.08 -21.94
N SER A 719 -22.12 17.71 -22.59
CA SER A 719 -20.70 17.70 -22.21
C SER A 719 -20.34 18.33 -20.85
N LYS A 720 -21.32 18.84 -20.09
CA LYS A 720 -21.14 19.57 -18.82
C LYS A 720 -21.92 18.99 -17.63
N GLN A 721 -22.09 17.68 -17.52
CA GLN A 721 -22.53 17.10 -16.25
C GLN A 721 -21.36 17.03 -15.25
N ARG A 722 -21.48 17.77 -14.14
CA ARG A 722 -20.64 17.55 -12.96
C ARG A 722 -21.13 16.27 -12.30
N PHE A 723 -20.36 15.19 -12.44
CA PHE A 723 -20.49 14.06 -11.53
C PHE A 723 -19.93 14.53 -10.18
N ASP A 724 -20.76 14.52 -9.14
CA ASP A 724 -20.32 14.88 -7.79
C ASP A 724 -19.18 13.94 -7.37
N ALA A 725 -18.12 14.51 -6.79
CA ALA A 725 -16.87 13.83 -6.44
C ALA A 725 -17.01 12.80 -5.29
N HIS A 726 -18.22 12.35 -4.98
CA HIS A 726 -18.59 11.46 -3.87
C HIS A 726 -19.31 10.18 -4.33
N ASP A 727 -19.23 9.81 -5.61
CA ASP A 727 -19.65 8.46 -6.02
C ASP A 727 -18.61 7.45 -5.52
N ASP A 728 -18.96 6.74 -4.46
CA ASP A 728 -18.16 5.69 -3.84
C ASP A 728 -17.79 4.62 -4.90
N LEU A 729 -16.49 4.54 -5.23
CA LEU A 729 -15.85 3.53 -6.09
C LEU A 729 -16.43 3.40 -7.52
N ASN A 730 -15.90 4.19 -8.45
CA ASN A 730 -15.58 3.86 -9.86
C ASN A 730 -16.29 2.62 -10.45
N ASN A 731 -17.61 2.66 -10.64
CA ASN A 731 -18.35 1.56 -11.28
C ASN A 731 -18.54 1.78 -12.80
N ASN A 732 -17.94 2.83 -13.35
CA ASN A 732 -17.93 3.19 -14.78
C ASN A 732 -19.29 3.15 -15.47
N ARG A 733 -20.34 3.56 -14.75
CA ARG A 733 -21.67 3.73 -15.33
C ARG A 733 -21.69 4.91 -16.32
N PRO A 734 -22.36 4.76 -17.48
CA PRO A 734 -22.55 5.86 -18.43
C PRO A 734 -23.34 7.06 -17.88
N LEU A 735 -24.26 6.80 -16.94
CA LEU A 735 -25.15 7.76 -16.31
C LEU A 735 -25.59 7.29 -14.91
N VAL A 736 -26.20 8.19 -14.12
CA VAL A 736 -26.69 7.91 -12.77
C VAL A 736 -28.07 7.22 -12.85
N MET A 737 -28.18 5.99 -12.34
CA MET A 737 -29.40 5.19 -12.40
C MET A 737 -30.26 5.32 -11.12
N ASP A 738 -30.50 6.54 -10.65
CA ASP A 738 -31.31 6.79 -9.44
C ASP A 738 -32.80 7.00 -9.76
N ASP A 739 -33.67 6.62 -8.82
CA ASP A 739 -35.13 6.65 -8.93
C ASP A 739 -35.69 8.07 -9.13
N SER A 740 -34.92 9.09 -8.76
CA SER A 740 -35.29 10.49 -8.86
C SER A 740 -34.98 11.13 -10.22
N VAL A 741 -34.12 10.49 -11.03
CA VAL A 741 -33.54 11.08 -12.24
C VAL A 741 -34.33 10.67 -13.48
N THR A 742 -34.66 11.65 -14.32
CA THR A 742 -35.29 11.44 -15.64
C THR A 742 -34.29 11.79 -16.74
N TYR A 743 -34.21 10.95 -17.76
CA TYR A 743 -33.40 11.18 -18.95
C TYR A 743 -34.28 11.34 -20.18
N SER A 744 -34.10 12.43 -20.91
CA SER A 744 -34.76 12.62 -22.20
C SER A 744 -34.01 11.86 -23.29
N THR A 745 -34.73 11.00 -24.01
CA THR A 745 -34.23 10.29 -25.20
C THR A 745 -34.33 11.19 -26.43
N LEU A 746 -33.71 10.77 -27.54
CA LEU A 746 -33.82 11.46 -28.84
C LEU A 746 -35.28 11.57 -29.33
N GLN A 747 -36.18 10.71 -28.84
CA GLN A 747 -37.61 10.72 -29.17
C GLN A 747 -38.42 11.79 -28.40
N SER A 748 -37.90 12.30 -27.28
CA SER A 748 -38.63 13.20 -26.36
C SER A 748 -39.15 14.51 -27.00
N PRO A 749 -38.43 15.19 -27.91
CA PRO A 749 -38.97 16.37 -28.59
C PRO A 749 -40.20 16.07 -29.45
N ASN A 750 -40.33 14.83 -29.94
CA ASN A 750 -41.36 14.41 -30.89
C ASN A 750 -42.52 13.64 -30.22
N ALA A 751 -42.37 13.20 -28.97
CA ALA A 751 -43.38 12.39 -28.26
C ALA A 751 -43.51 12.74 -26.77
N ALA A 752 -44.75 12.79 -26.28
CA ALA A 752 -45.06 13.06 -24.87
C ALA A 752 -44.53 11.99 -23.90
N TYR A 753 -44.20 10.80 -24.40
CA TYR A 753 -43.67 9.65 -23.67
C TYR A 753 -42.26 9.26 -24.14
N GLY A 754 -41.42 10.23 -24.51
CA GLY A 754 -40.04 9.95 -24.90
C GLY A 754 -39.05 9.85 -23.72
N ASP A 755 -39.36 10.42 -22.56
CA ASP A 755 -38.48 10.38 -21.39
C ASP A 755 -38.40 8.96 -20.77
N VAL A 756 -37.21 8.55 -20.33
CA VAL A 756 -36.97 7.30 -19.60
C VAL A 756 -36.54 7.57 -18.15
N VAL A 757 -36.88 6.62 -17.27
CA VAL A 757 -36.53 6.65 -15.84
C VAL A 757 -35.94 5.30 -15.43
N PHE A 758 -35.01 5.35 -14.48
CA PHE A 758 -34.44 4.17 -13.86
C PHE A 758 -35.12 3.92 -12.51
N ARG A 759 -35.17 2.66 -12.08
CA ARG A 759 -35.56 2.28 -10.73
C ARG A 759 -34.70 1.16 -10.21
N ARG A 760 -34.26 1.23 -8.95
CA ARG A 760 -33.61 0.12 -8.26
C ARG A 760 -34.66 -0.81 -7.65
N GLN A 761 -34.58 -2.11 -7.96
CA GLN A 761 -35.44 -3.15 -7.38
C GLN A 761 -34.89 -3.65 -6.02
N GLU A 762 -35.72 -4.36 -5.27
CA GLU A 762 -35.37 -4.94 -3.95
C GLU A 762 -34.21 -5.95 -4.03
N ASP A 763 -34.06 -6.64 -5.17
CA ASP A 763 -32.94 -7.55 -5.45
C ASP A 763 -31.61 -6.81 -5.79
N GLY A 764 -31.64 -5.49 -5.80
CA GLY A 764 -30.51 -4.63 -6.13
C GLY A 764 -30.29 -4.38 -7.63
N ALA A 765 -31.08 -5.01 -8.52
CA ALA A 765 -31.00 -4.79 -9.96
C ALA A 765 -31.64 -3.45 -10.36
N TYR A 766 -31.19 -2.88 -11.48
CA TYR A 766 -31.80 -1.68 -12.04
C TYR A 766 -32.75 -2.06 -13.17
N VAL A 767 -33.87 -1.35 -13.27
CA VAL A 767 -34.79 -1.43 -14.40
C VAL A 767 -34.93 -0.06 -15.03
N VAL A 768 -35.17 -0.02 -16.33
CA VAL A 768 -35.42 1.18 -17.12
C VAL A 768 -36.77 1.07 -17.81
N GLY A 769 -37.55 2.15 -17.79
CA GLY A 769 -38.85 2.20 -18.46
C GLY A 769 -39.23 3.62 -18.86
N ILE A 770 -40.29 3.74 -19.64
CA ILE A 770 -40.79 5.03 -20.12
C ILE A 770 -41.52 5.77 -18.99
N LYS A 771 -41.18 7.05 -18.79
CA LYS A 771 -41.75 7.88 -17.73
C LYS A 771 -43.25 8.10 -17.95
N GLY A 772 -44.04 7.69 -16.97
CA GLY A 772 -45.49 7.89 -16.98
C GLY A 772 -46.27 6.91 -17.85
N ALA A 773 -45.58 6.01 -18.57
CA ALA A 773 -46.20 4.82 -19.14
C ALA A 773 -46.44 3.82 -18.00
N ARG A 774 -47.69 3.65 -17.57
CA ARG A 774 -48.13 2.50 -16.77
C ARG A 774 -49.02 1.67 -17.67
N GLY A 775 -48.51 0.57 -18.21
CA GLY A 775 -49.37 -0.47 -18.75
C GLY A 775 -49.95 -1.33 -17.64
N THR A 776 -51.04 -2.00 -17.98
CA THR A 776 -51.80 -2.92 -17.14
C THR A 776 -51.18 -4.33 -17.09
N GLU A 777 -50.00 -4.54 -17.69
CA GLU A 777 -49.40 -5.85 -17.93
C GLU A 777 -47.93 -5.93 -17.47
N GLY A 778 -47.73 -6.20 -16.18
CA GLY A 778 -46.54 -6.91 -15.69
C GLY A 778 -45.15 -6.48 -16.22
N ARG A 779 -44.28 -7.48 -16.49
CA ARG A 779 -42.84 -7.31 -16.76
C ARG A 779 -42.50 -6.71 -18.14
N ASP A 780 -43.47 -6.50 -19.02
CA ASP A 780 -43.23 -6.22 -20.44
C ASP A 780 -43.02 -4.72 -20.75
N ASP A 781 -43.31 -3.83 -19.80
CA ASP A 781 -43.19 -2.36 -19.96
C ASP A 781 -41.82 -1.77 -19.54
N TYR A 782 -40.91 -2.60 -19.01
CA TYR A 782 -39.60 -2.16 -18.54
C TYR A 782 -38.50 -3.17 -18.90
N GLY A 783 -37.30 -2.67 -19.19
CA GLY A 783 -36.11 -3.51 -19.39
C GLY A 783 -35.27 -3.58 -18.12
N ARG A 784 -34.83 -4.78 -17.73
CA ARG A 784 -33.84 -4.98 -16.66
C ARG A 784 -32.44 -4.72 -17.21
N VAL A 785 -31.64 -3.95 -16.47
CA VAL A 785 -30.24 -3.68 -16.80
C VAL A 785 -29.40 -4.92 -16.49
N LEU A 786 -28.72 -5.44 -17.52
CA LEU A 786 -27.86 -6.62 -17.44
C LEU A 786 -26.39 -6.27 -17.26
N ALA A 787 -25.90 -5.28 -18.01
CA ALA A 787 -24.50 -4.88 -18.04
C ALA A 787 -24.37 -3.43 -18.52
N TRP A 788 -23.20 -2.82 -18.30
CA TRP A 788 -22.90 -1.50 -18.85
C TRP A 788 -21.41 -1.34 -19.17
N GLY A 789 -21.11 -0.32 -19.97
CA GLY A 789 -19.74 0.10 -20.28
C GLY A 789 -19.72 1.55 -20.77
N ARG A 790 -18.74 2.32 -20.32
CA ARG A 790 -18.61 3.74 -20.67
C ARG A 790 -17.83 3.94 -21.96
N SER A 791 -18.24 4.92 -22.77
CA SER A 791 -17.52 5.33 -23.99
C SER A 791 -16.43 6.34 -23.64
N THR A 792 -15.32 6.34 -24.40
CA THR A 792 -14.27 7.38 -24.28
C THR A 792 -14.45 8.54 -25.26
N ILE A 793 -15.37 8.41 -26.23
CA ILE A 793 -15.62 9.39 -27.28
C ILE A 793 -16.68 10.42 -26.84
N GLY A 794 -16.69 11.62 -27.44
CA GLY A 794 -17.72 12.63 -27.19
C GLY A 794 -17.65 13.23 -25.78
N SER A 795 -16.46 13.70 -25.39
CA SER A 795 -16.10 14.17 -24.03
C SER A 795 -16.09 13.10 -22.92
N GLY A 796 -16.17 11.82 -23.27
CA GLY A 796 -16.19 10.70 -22.33
C GLY A 796 -17.50 10.61 -21.53
N THR A 797 -18.56 11.25 -22.03
CA THR A 797 -19.91 11.19 -21.46
C THR A 797 -20.77 10.21 -22.26
N GLY A 798 -21.40 9.24 -21.61
CA GLY A 798 -22.21 8.21 -22.26
C GLY A 798 -21.54 6.84 -22.41
N GLY A 799 -22.13 5.93 -23.17
CA GLY A 799 -21.74 4.52 -23.24
C GLY A 799 -22.90 3.60 -23.61
N VAL A 800 -22.83 2.35 -23.19
CA VAL A 800 -23.85 1.32 -23.45
C VAL A 800 -24.39 0.80 -22.13
N ILE A 801 -25.71 0.64 -22.08
CA ILE A 801 -26.43 -0.09 -21.02
C ILE A 801 -27.18 -1.22 -21.71
N LEU A 802 -26.80 -2.46 -21.42
CA LEU A 802 -27.44 -3.66 -21.95
C LEU A 802 -28.71 -3.95 -21.16
N ILE A 803 -29.82 -4.15 -21.85
CA ILE A 803 -31.15 -4.44 -21.26
C ILE A 803 -31.74 -5.73 -21.85
N ASP A 804 -32.61 -6.40 -21.09
CA ASP A 804 -33.22 -7.67 -21.50
C ASP A 804 -34.53 -7.54 -22.29
N SER A 805 -35.06 -6.33 -22.48
CA SER A 805 -36.32 -6.08 -23.21
C SER A 805 -36.21 -4.86 -24.13
N LEU A 806 -36.95 -4.88 -25.24
CA LEU A 806 -37.04 -3.77 -26.19
C LEU A 806 -38.01 -2.71 -25.64
N ILE A 807 -37.58 -1.45 -25.54
CA ILE A 807 -38.43 -0.35 -25.06
C ILE A 807 -39.16 0.26 -26.26
N GLU A 808 -40.40 -0.14 -26.48
CA GLU A 808 -41.23 0.40 -27.57
C GLU A 808 -41.81 1.80 -27.22
N PRO A 809 -41.87 2.75 -28.17
CA PRO A 809 -42.49 4.06 -27.93
C PRO A 809 -43.96 3.94 -27.47
N TYR A 810 -44.26 4.43 -26.26
CA TYR A 810 -45.60 4.30 -25.68
C TYR A 810 -46.61 5.24 -26.35
N GLN A 811 -47.70 4.68 -26.89
CA GLN A 811 -48.87 5.41 -27.36
C GLN A 811 -50.06 5.12 -26.43
N PRO A 812 -50.60 6.11 -25.69
CA PRO A 812 -51.75 5.88 -24.84
C PRO A 812 -52.99 5.55 -25.69
N SER A 813 -53.81 4.63 -25.20
CA SER A 813 -55.08 4.30 -25.82
C SER A 813 -56.07 5.47 -25.74
N TRP A 814 -56.91 5.61 -26.78
CA TRP A 814 -57.80 6.76 -27.01
C TRP A 814 -58.73 7.13 -25.84
N TRP A 815 -59.00 6.20 -24.91
CA TRP A 815 -59.90 6.40 -23.77
C TRP A 815 -59.22 7.10 -22.57
N PHE A 816 -57.89 7.01 -22.40
CA PHE A 816 -57.17 7.72 -21.33
C PHE A 816 -57.07 9.24 -21.59
N GLU A 817 -57.13 9.69 -22.85
CA GLU A 817 -57.13 11.11 -23.20
C GLU A 817 -58.48 11.82 -23.01
N ILE A 818 -59.60 11.08 -23.02
CA ILE A 818 -60.97 11.66 -23.03
C ILE A 818 -61.81 11.26 -21.79
N GLY A 819 -61.47 10.17 -21.08
CA GLY A 819 -62.29 9.62 -19.99
C GLY A 819 -62.29 10.42 -18.67
N ALA A 820 -61.16 11.03 -18.31
CA ALA A 820 -61.04 11.74 -17.02
C ALA A 820 -61.93 13.01 -16.91
N PRO A 821 -62.07 13.86 -17.94
CA PRO A 821 -63.02 14.99 -17.91
C PRO A 821 -64.48 14.59 -17.76
N VAL A 822 -64.91 13.49 -18.40
CA VAL A 822 -66.30 13.01 -18.39
C VAL A 822 -66.63 12.33 -17.06
N GLY A 823 -65.71 11.52 -16.52
CA GLY A 823 -65.89 10.84 -15.23
C GLY A 823 -65.99 11.81 -14.05
N VAL A 824 -65.20 12.89 -14.05
CA VAL A 824 -65.24 13.91 -12.97
C VAL A 824 -66.52 14.74 -13.02
N GLY A 825 -67.07 15.01 -14.21
CA GLY A 825 -68.35 15.71 -14.37
C GLY A 825 -69.54 14.92 -13.81
N VAL A 826 -69.60 13.62 -14.11
CA VAL A 826 -70.71 12.74 -13.67
C VAL A 826 -70.60 12.41 -12.18
N PHE A 827 -69.39 12.12 -11.68
CA PHE A 827 -69.17 11.79 -10.27
C PHE A 827 -69.31 13.00 -9.34
N GLY A 828 -68.94 14.20 -9.83
CA GLY A 828 -69.14 15.47 -9.12
C GLY A 828 -70.63 15.83 -8.98
N VAL A 829 -71.43 15.65 -10.04
CA VAL A 829 -72.89 15.84 -9.99
C VAL A 829 -73.55 14.82 -9.06
N GLY A 830 -73.11 13.56 -9.07
CA GLY A 830 -73.61 12.50 -8.18
C GLY A 830 -73.35 12.77 -6.68
N LEU A 831 -72.15 13.24 -6.32
CA LEU A 831 -71.80 13.58 -4.93
C LEU A 831 -72.55 14.82 -4.42
N ILE A 832 -72.84 15.79 -5.29
CA ILE A 832 -73.60 17.01 -4.92
C ILE A 832 -75.08 16.68 -4.71
N CYS A 833 -75.67 15.80 -5.52
CA CYS A 833 -77.02 15.27 -5.28
C CYS A 833 -77.09 14.53 -3.93
N LEU A 834 -76.10 13.71 -3.59
CA LEU A 834 -76.05 12.99 -2.31
C LEU A 834 -75.89 13.91 -1.08
N PHE A 835 -75.16 15.01 -1.20
CA PHE A 835 -74.96 15.97 -0.11
C PHE A 835 -76.25 16.74 0.27
N PHE A 836 -77.09 17.08 -0.70
CA PHE A 836 -78.37 17.76 -0.45
C PHE A 836 -79.54 16.81 -0.18
N PHE A 837 -79.47 15.55 -0.61
CA PHE A 837 -80.41 14.52 -0.13
C PHE A 837 -80.21 14.22 1.38
N GLY A 838 -79.01 14.45 1.93
CA GLY A 838 -78.66 14.14 3.32
C GLY A 838 -78.76 15.29 4.34
N SER A 839 -79.12 16.51 3.92
CA SER A 839 -79.13 17.71 4.80
C SER A 839 -80.47 18.46 4.76
N SER A 840 -81.56 17.76 5.09
CA SER A 840 -82.89 18.37 5.26
C SER A 840 -83.23 18.60 6.74
N GLU A 841 -82.88 19.77 7.25
CA GLU A 841 -83.58 20.46 8.35
C GLU A 841 -83.53 21.95 7.97
N ALA A 842 -84.59 22.76 7.82
CA ALA A 842 -85.99 22.77 8.26
C ALA A 842 -86.75 23.82 7.39
N PRO A 843 -87.99 24.30 7.69
CA PRO A 843 -89.12 23.75 8.46
C PRO A 843 -90.42 23.63 7.62
N ALA A 844 -91.40 22.92 8.19
CA ALA A 844 -92.85 22.96 8.02
C ALA A 844 -93.50 23.58 6.75
N ALA A 845 -94.07 22.66 5.93
CA ALA A 845 -95.42 22.64 5.36
C ALA A 845 -96.02 23.91 4.70
N GLU A 846 -96.22 23.84 3.38
CA GLU A 846 -97.56 23.89 2.75
C GLU A 846 -97.51 23.11 1.41
N GLU A 847 -98.55 22.32 1.14
CA GLU A 847 -98.68 21.40 0.00
C GLU A 847 -98.72 22.13 -1.35
N PHE A 848 -97.79 21.83 -2.28
CA PHE A 848 -98.00 22.10 -3.71
C PHE A 848 -97.22 21.11 -4.62
N SER A 849 -97.98 20.36 -5.43
CA SER A 849 -97.74 19.92 -6.82
C SER A 849 -96.30 19.59 -7.30
N GLY A 850 -96.11 18.34 -7.75
CA GLY A 850 -94.84 17.77 -8.25
C GLY A 850 -94.18 18.40 -9.50
N ASN A 851 -94.68 19.54 -10.00
CA ASN A 851 -94.01 20.30 -11.07
C ASN A 851 -92.89 21.20 -10.52
N ALA A 852 -92.99 21.71 -9.28
CA ALA A 852 -92.01 22.65 -8.73
C ALA A 852 -90.64 21.99 -8.46
N THR A 853 -90.63 20.71 -8.08
CA THR A 853 -89.40 19.93 -7.87
C THR A 853 -88.65 19.68 -9.17
N THR A 854 -89.37 19.34 -10.25
CA THR A 854 -88.78 19.11 -11.57
C THR A 854 -88.19 20.40 -12.15
N GLU A 855 -88.91 21.52 -12.04
CA GLU A 855 -88.43 22.84 -12.45
C GLU A 855 -87.20 23.30 -11.65
N SER A 856 -87.16 23.02 -10.34
CA SER A 856 -86.01 23.33 -9.50
C SER A 856 -84.77 22.51 -9.91
N VAL A 857 -84.95 21.24 -10.23
CA VAL A 857 -83.87 20.36 -10.72
C VAL A 857 -83.39 20.80 -12.11
N LYS A 858 -84.30 21.12 -13.04
CA LYS A 858 -83.95 21.68 -14.36
C LYS A 858 -83.16 22.97 -14.23
N ALA A 859 -83.60 23.89 -13.36
CA ALA A 859 -82.90 25.14 -13.10
C ALA A 859 -81.51 24.92 -12.48
N PHE A 860 -81.35 23.94 -11.58
CA PHE A 860 -80.07 23.58 -10.98
C PHE A 860 -79.09 22.99 -12.00
N ILE A 861 -79.53 22.03 -12.82
CA ILE A 861 -78.70 21.42 -13.87
C ILE A 861 -78.30 22.47 -14.90
N ALA A 862 -79.25 23.29 -15.35
CA ALA A 862 -78.96 24.36 -16.30
C ALA A 862 -77.99 25.41 -15.72
N GLY A 863 -78.14 25.75 -14.45
CA GLY A 863 -77.18 26.59 -13.71
C GLY A 863 -75.79 25.97 -13.64
N GLY A 864 -75.70 24.66 -13.43
CA GLY A 864 -74.44 23.91 -13.45
C GLY A 864 -73.75 23.95 -14.82
N PHE A 865 -74.49 23.73 -15.91
CA PHE A 865 -73.95 23.87 -17.27
C PHE A 865 -73.50 25.30 -17.56
N GLY A 866 -74.27 26.30 -17.14
CA GLY A 866 -73.86 27.71 -17.19
C GLY A 866 -72.53 27.95 -16.47
N GLY A 867 -72.37 27.42 -15.26
CA GLY A 867 -71.13 27.50 -14.49
C GLY A 867 -69.93 26.85 -15.20
N VAL A 868 -70.12 25.67 -15.81
CA VAL A 868 -69.08 24.99 -16.59
C VAL A 868 -68.69 25.82 -17.82
N SER A 869 -69.65 26.34 -18.59
CA SER A 869 -69.39 27.21 -19.74
C SER A 869 -68.63 28.48 -19.34
N ALA A 870 -68.96 29.07 -18.18
CA ALA A 870 -68.26 30.22 -17.63
C ALA A 870 -66.79 29.93 -17.34
N VAL A 871 -66.50 28.76 -16.76
CA VAL A 871 -65.14 28.32 -16.45
C VAL A 871 -64.37 28.04 -17.73
N LEU A 872 -64.95 27.32 -18.70
CA LEU A 872 -64.29 27.02 -19.97
C LEU A 872 -63.86 28.29 -20.72
N VAL A 873 -64.76 29.27 -20.87
CA VAL A 873 -64.43 30.51 -21.59
C VAL A 873 -63.55 31.45 -20.75
N GLY A 874 -63.74 31.47 -19.44
CA GLY A 874 -63.04 32.39 -18.54
C GLY A 874 -61.64 31.94 -18.11
N HIS A 875 -61.36 30.63 -18.11
CA HIS A 875 -60.14 30.08 -17.52
C HIS A 875 -58.83 30.52 -18.21
N PRO A 876 -58.76 30.63 -19.55
CA PRO A 876 -57.57 31.16 -20.22
C PRO A 876 -57.16 32.57 -19.74
N PHE A 877 -58.14 33.44 -19.49
CA PHE A 877 -57.91 34.77 -18.94
C PHE A 877 -57.46 34.72 -17.48
N ASP A 878 -58.04 33.82 -16.69
CA ASP A 878 -57.64 33.59 -15.29
C ASP A 878 -56.21 33.10 -15.17
N LEU A 879 -55.80 32.13 -15.98
CA LEU A 879 -54.45 31.61 -15.98
C LEU A 879 -53.43 32.69 -16.33
N THR A 880 -53.75 33.48 -17.37
CA THR A 880 -52.91 34.60 -17.81
C THR A 880 -52.77 35.64 -16.70
N LYS A 881 -53.88 35.98 -16.04
CA LYS A 881 -53.92 36.89 -14.88
C LYS A 881 -53.05 36.35 -13.75
N THR A 882 -53.26 35.12 -13.29
CA THR A 882 -52.57 34.59 -12.10
C THR A 882 -51.07 34.49 -12.32
N ARG A 883 -50.61 34.03 -13.49
CA ARG A 883 -49.17 33.99 -13.80
C ARG A 883 -48.54 35.37 -13.83
N LEU A 884 -49.25 36.38 -14.35
CA LEU A 884 -48.77 37.77 -14.35
C LEU A 884 -48.69 38.35 -12.92
N GLN A 885 -49.57 37.92 -12.02
CA GLN A 885 -49.59 38.36 -10.61
C GLN A 885 -48.47 37.73 -9.77
N THR A 886 -48.12 36.47 -10.04
CA THR A 886 -47.14 35.68 -9.27
C THR A 886 -45.74 35.67 -9.88
N ALA A 887 -45.57 36.19 -11.10
CA ALA A 887 -44.29 36.27 -11.78
C ALA A 887 -43.27 37.15 -11.06
N ALA A 888 -42.01 36.71 -11.06
CA ALA A 888 -40.88 37.55 -10.71
C ALA A 888 -40.73 38.73 -11.70
N PRO A 889 -40.15 39.86 -11.26
CA PRO A 889 -39.85 40.99 -12.15
C PRO A 889 -39.05 40.54 -13.38
N GLY A 890 -39.46 41.00 -14.57
CA GLY A 890 -38.79 40.68 -15.84
C GLY A 890 -39.19 39.34 -16.49
N ALA A 891 -39.98 38.47 -15.83
CA ALA A 891 -40.36 37.18 -16.41
C ALA A 891 -41.35 37.29 -17.59
N TYR A 892 -42.18 38.34 -17.61
CA TYR A 892 -43.11 38.63 -18.70
C TYR A 892 -43.17 40.13 -18.97
N THR A 893 -43.22 40.51 -20.25
CA THR A 893 -43.42 41.89 -20.70
C THR A 893 -44.89 42.33 -20.65
N GLY A 894 -45.84 41.38 -20.64
CA GLY A 894 -47.27 41.64 -20.54
C GLY A 894 -48.14 40.39 -20.71
N ALA A 895 -49.47 40.57 -20.74
CA ALA A 895 -50.42 39.45 -20.85
C ALA A 895 -50.28 38.65 -22.16
N VAL A 896 -50.00 39.34 -23.28
CA VAL A 896 -49.80 38.68 -24.58
C VAL A 896 -48.55 37.81 -24.58
N ASP A 897 -47.50 38.24 -23.90
CA ASP A 897 -46.25 37.49 -23.75
C ASP A 897 -46.46 36.22 -22.91
N VAL A 898 -47.25 36.30 -21.83
CA VAL A 898 -47.67 35.11 -21.06
C VAL A 898 -48.37 34.08 -21.96
N VAL A 899 -49.33 34.52 -22.77
CA VAL A 899 -50.07 33.62 -23.69
C VAL A 899 -49.14 33.02 -24.74
N LYS A 900 -48.27 33.82 -25.37
CA LYS A 900 -47.30 33.34 -26.36
C LYS A 900 -46.37 32.28 -25.77
N GLN A 901 -45.82 32.52 -24.57
CA GLN A 901 -44.93 31.58 -23.92
C GLN A 901 -45.65 30.29 -23.48
N ILE A 902 -46.92 30.36 -23.06
CA ILE A 902 -47.71 29.16 -22.74
C ILE A 902 -47.97 28.35 -24.00
N LEU A 903 -48.40 28.99 -25.09
CA LEU A 903 -48.70 28.30 -26.34
C LEU A 903 -47.44 27.66 -26.95
N ALA A 904 -46.29 28.33 -26.87
CA ALA A 904 -45.02 27.80 -27.36
C ALA A 904 -44.50 26.61 -26.54
N ARG A 905 -44.75 26.57 -25.22
CA ARG A 905 -44.20 25.54 -24.31
C ARG A 905 -45.15 24.39 -24.04
N ASP A 906 -46.42 24.69 -23.83
CA ASP A 906 -47.45 23.76 -23.33
C ASP A 906 -48.62 23.58 -24.32
N GLY A 907 -48.58 24.25 -25.48
CA GLY A 907 -49.66 24.26 -26.47
C GLY A 907 -50.99 24.85 -25.96
N VAL A 908 -52.07 24.64 -26.72
CA VAL A 908 -53.42 25.14 -26.35
C VAL A 908 -53.91 24.50 -25.05
N ARG A 909 -53.56 23.24 -24.78
CA ARG A 909 -53.90 22.54 -23.53
C ARG A 909 -53.27 23.24 -22.30
N GLY A 910 -52.11 23.87 -22.46
CA GLY A 910 -51.46 24.69 -21.43
C GLY A 910 -52.35 25.82 -20.90
N MET A 911 -53.17 26.44 -21.76
CA MET A 911 -54.09 27.53 -21.39
C MET A 911 -55.19 27.10 -20.42
N TYR A 912 -55.40 25.79 -20.27
CA TYR A 912 -56.43 25.19 -19.42
C TYR A 912 -55.88 24.53 -18.14
N ARG A 913 -54.59 24.75 -17.83
CA ARG A 913 -53.94 24.22 -16.62
C ARG A 913 -54.60 24.79 -15.35
N GLY A 914 -54.94 23.90 -14.42
CA GLY A 914 -55.60 24.28 -13.15
C GLY A 914 -57.11 24.55 -13.27
N MET A 915 -57.76 24.12 -14.35
CA MET A 915 -59.21 24.29 -14.55
C MET A 915 -60.08 23.31 -13.75
N VAL A 916 -59.53 22.17 -13.32
CA VAL A 916 -60.30 21.14 -12.59
C VAL A 916 -60.84 21.65 -11.24
N PRO A 917 -60.06 22.32 -10.36
CA PRO A 917 -60.60 22.88 -9.12
C PRO A 917 -61.81 23.80 -9.32
N PRO A 918 -61.78 24.82 -10.22
CA PRO A 918 -62.95 25.67 -10.42
C PRO A 918 -64.14 24.91 -11.03
N LEU A 919 -63.94 23.91 -11.89
CA LEU A 919 -65.06 23.07 -12.38
C LEU A 919 -65.75 22.29 -11.26
N LEU A 920 -64.99 21.78 -10.29
CA LEU A 920 -65.54 21.08 -9.12
C LEU A 920 -66.20 22.04 -8.12
N GLY A 921 -65.65 23.25 -7.98
CA GLY A 921 -66.12 24.23 -6.99
C GLY A 921 -67.25 25.13 -7.47
N VAL A 922 -67.43 25.36 -8.78
CA VAL A 922 -68.31 26.42 -9.31
C VAL A 922 -69.76 26.27 -8.83
N THR A 923 -70.33 25.07 -8.92
CA THR A 923 -71.71 24.79 -8.52
C THR A 923 -71.95 24.99 -7.01
N PRO A 924 -71.17 24.37 -6.10
CA PRO A 924 -71.37 24.59 -4.67
C PRO A 924 -71.05 26.02 -4.23
N ILE A 925 -70.07 26.70 -4.86
CA ILE A 925 -69.77 28.11 -4.58
C ILE A 925 -70.96 29.01 -4.92
N PHE A 926 -71.55 28.87 -6.12
CA PHE A 926 -72.71 29.67 -6.52
C PHE A 926 -73.95 29.34 -5.69
N ALA A 927 -74.23 28.06 -5.43
CA ALA A 927 -75.36 27.65 -4.60
C ALA A 927 -75.27 28.28 -3.20
N LEU A 928 -74.11 28.19 -2.56
CA LEU A 928 -73.89 28.76 -1.24
C LEU A 928 -73.94 30.30 -1.26
N SER A 929 -73.42 30.93 -2.32
CA SER A 929 -73.46 32.39 -2.49
C SER A 929 -74.88 32.93 -2.62
N PHE A 930 -75.73 32.32 -3.45
CA PHE A 930 -77.12 32.76 -3.62
C PHE A 930 -77.95 32.52 -2.35
N TRP A 931 -77.81 31.34 -1.72
CA TRP A 931 -78.45 31.08 -0.43
C TRP A 931 -78.03 32.09 0.63
N ALA A 932 -76.71 32.34 0.76
CA ALA A 932 -76.19 33.27 1.75
C ALA A 932 -76.61 34.72 1.45
N TYR A 933 -76.75 35.08 0.17
CA TYR A 933 -77.25 36.39 -0.25
C TYR A 933 -78.71 36.57 0.16
N ASP A 934 -79.58 35.59 -0.07
CA ASP A 934 -81.00 35.68 0.32
C ASP A 934 -81.18 35.61 1.85
N ALA A 935 -80.38 34.81 2.55
CA ALA A 935 -80.32 34.80 4.01
C ALA A 935 -79.86 36.17 4.55
N SER A 936 -78.86 36.79 3.92
CA SER A 936 -78.35 38.11 4.28
C SER A 936 -79.39 39.20 4.08
N LYS A 937 -80.17 39.17 2.99
CA LYS A 937 -81.30 40.08 2.80
C LYS A 937 -82.32 39.94 3.93
N LYS A 938 -82.73 38.71 4.26
CA LYS A 938 -83.67 38.44 5.36
C LYS A 938 -83.14 38.95 6.71
N LEU A 939 -81.83 38.81 6.95
CA LEU A 939 -81.17 39.32 8.15
C LEU A 939 -81.16 40.85 8.22
N ILE A 940 -80.91 41.55 7.11
CA ILE A 940 -80.96 43.02 7.06
C ILE A 940 -82.38 43.51 7.33
N LEU A 941 -83.38 42.83 6.76
CA LEU A 941 -84.79 43.12 6.97
C LEU A 941 -85.21 42.94 8.43
N SER A 942 -84.77 41.87 9.09
CA SER A 942 -85.07 41.62 10.50
C SER A 942 -84.31 42.57 11.45
N ALA A 943 -83.10 42.99 11.07
CA ALA A 943 -82.30 43.94 11.84
C ALA A 943 -82.80 45.41 11.73
N THR A 944 -83.71 45.71 10.80
CA THR A 944 -84.23 47.06 10.55
C THR A 944 -85.77 47.15 10.70
N PRO A 945 -86.32 46.97 11.92
CA PRO A 945 -87.75 46.77 12.14
C PRO A 945 -88.67 47.97 11.85
N ASN A 946 -88.14 49.20 11.73
CA ASN A 946 -88.93 50.44 11.54
C ASN A 946 -88.84 51.02 10.11
N ARG A 947 -88.81 50.18 9.07
CA ARG A 947 -88.62 50.62 7.67
C ARG A 947 -89.92 51.10 6.99
N LYS A 948 -89.81 52.07 6.08
CA LYS A 948 -90.94 52.68 5.33
C LYS A 948 -91.31 51.97 4.01
N SER A 949 -90.47 51.04 3.52
CA SER A 949 -90.67 50.32 2.26
C SER A 949 -90.08 48.92 2.39
N ASP A 950 -90.73 47.91 1.80
CA ASP A 950 -90.23 46.54 1.79
C ASP A 950 -89.10 46.29 0.76
N VAL A 951 -88.78 47.28 -0.07
CA VAL A 951 -87.71 47.19 -1.08
C VAL A 951 -86.37 47.56 -0.47
N LEU A 952 -85.34 46.72 -0.64
CA LEU A 952 -83.98 47.00 -0.17
C LEU A 952 -83.31 48.09 -1.02
N SER A 953 -82.60 49.01 -0.37
CA SER A 953 -81.78 50.02 -1.04
C SER A 953 -80.53 49.39 -1.68
N THR A 954 -79.93 50.08 -2.66
CA THR A 954 -78.68 49.62 -3.30
C THR A 954 -77.54 49.40 -2.29
N GLY A 955 -77.49 50.21 -1.22
CA GLY A 955 -76.51 50.04 -0.15
C GLY A 955 -76.76 48.78 0.70
N GLU A 956 -78.03 48.47 1.00
CA GLU A 956 -78.40 47.24 1.72
C GLU A 956 -78.18 45.99 0.85
N LEU A 957 -78.41 46.08 -0.47
CA LEU A 957 -78.12 44.99 -1.41
C LEU A 957 -76.60 44.77 -1.55
N ALA A 958 -75.81 45.84 -1.57
CA ALA A 958 -74.35 45.76 -1.49
C ALA A 958 -73.89 45.09 -0.17
N ALA A 959 -74.49 45.47 0.97
CA ALA A 959 -74.19 44.87 2.26
C ALA A 959 -74.58 43.38 2.31
N ALA A 960 -75.73 43.00 1.73
CA ALA A 960 -76.12 41.60 1.58
C ALA A 960 -75.13 40.83 0.70
N GLY A 961 -74.63 41.45 -0.37
CA GLY A 961 -73.60 40.88 -1.23
C GLY A 961 -72.24 40.71 -0.52
N PHE A 962 -71.88 41.61 0.38
CA PHE A 962 -70.69 41.44 1.22
C PHE A 962 -70.87 40.28 2.21
N MET A 963 -72.00 40.23 2.91
CA MET A 963 -72.29 39.20 3.92
C MET A 963 -72.38 37.80 3.31
N SER A 964 -72.86 37.68 2.06
CA SER A 964 -72.91 36.40 1.37
C SER A 964 -71.53 35.80 1.11
N ALA A 965 -70.49 36.63 0.94
CA ALA A 965 -69.14 36.17 0.69
C ALA A 965 -68.50 35.43 1.88
N VAL A 966 -68.96 35.66 3.11
CA VAL A 966 -68.40 35.05 4.33
C VAL A 966 -68.53 33.52 4.33
N PRO A 967 -69.74 32.93 4.27
CA PRO A 967 -69.89 31.48 4.18
C PRO A 967 -69.35 30.92 2.86
N THR A 968 -69.48 31.65 1.75
CA THR A 968 -68.94 31.23 0.45
C THR A 968 -67.43 31.04 0.47
N THR A 969 -66.71 31.86 1.25
CA THR A 969 -65.25 31.77 1.38
C THR A 969 -64.78 30.41 1.92
N LEU A 970 -65.60 29.70 2.71
CA LEU A 970 -65.25 28.37 3.24
C LEU A 970 -65.04 27.33 2.14
N VAL A 971 -65.78 27.46 1.03
CA VAL A 971 -65.65 26.59 -0.15
C VAL A 971 -64.66 27.18 -1.15
N THR A 972 -64.71 28.50 -1.37
CA THR A 972 -63.87 29.18 -2.35
C THR A 972 -62.39 29.16 -1.97
N ALA A 973 -62.04 29.33 -0.69
CA ALA A 973 -60.64 29.40 -0.26
C ALA A 973 -59.79 28.16 -0.61
N PRO A 974 -60.19 26.91 -0.27
CA PRO A 974 -59.43 25.73 -0.64
C PRO A 974 -59.42 25.49 -2.15
N VAL A 975 -60.54 25.74 -2.84
CA VAL A 975 -60.64 25.59 -4.31
C VAL A 975 -59.70 26.56 -5.03
N GLU A 976 -59.70 27.84 -4.64
CA GLU A 976 -58.81 28.86 -5.21
C GLU A 976 -57.34 28.58 -4.88
N ARG A 977 -57.02 28.09 -3.67
CA ARG A 977 -55.64 27.72 -3.32
C ARG A 977 -55.12 26.59 -4.22
N ALA A 978 -55.91 25.53 -4.41
CA ALA A 978 -55.53 24.43 -5.29
C ALA A 978 -55.38 24.88 -6.76
N LYS A 979 -56.30 25.75 -7.22
CA LYS A 979 -56.24 26.37 -8.55
C LYS A 979 -54.96 27.17 -8.75
N VAL A 980 -54.62 28.09 -7.85
CA VAL A 980 -53.45 28.98 -7.98
C VAL A 980 -52.16 28.16 -8.07
N LEU A 981 -51.97 27.15 -7.20
CA LEU A 981 -50.78 26.29 -7.22
C LEU A 981 -50.63 25.51 -8.53
N LEU A 982 -51.72 24.98 -9.07
CA LEU A 982 -51.70 24.30 -10.37
C LEU A 982 -51.43 25.27 -11.53
N GLN A 983 -51.92 26.52 -11.45
CA GLN A 983 -51.74 27.53 -12.49
C GLN A 983 -50.31 28.07 -12.59
N ILE A 984 -49.60 28.20 -11.46
CA ILE A 984 -48.21 28.66 -11.42
C ILE A 984 -47.19 27.57 -11.75
N GLN A 985 -47.60 26.31 -11.79
CA GLN A 985 -46.72 25.20 -12.10
C GLN A 985 -46.12 25.30 -13.51
N GLY A 986 -44.81 25.12 -13.61
CA GLY A 986 -44.03 25.31 -14.84
C GLY A 986 -43.51 26.74 -15.03
N GLN A 987 -43.84 27.67 -14.13
CA GLN A 987 -43.34 29.04 -14.17
C GLN A 987 -41.91 29.12 -13.62
N GLY A 988 -41.03 29.87 -14.28
CA GLY A 988 -39.64 30.08 -13.84
C GLY A 988 -38.70 28.88 -14.01
N GLY A 989 -39.05 27.88 -14.85
CA GLY A 989 -38.22 26.68 -15.06
C GLY A 989 -38.36 25.61 -13.98
N SER A 990 -39.24 25.81 -13.00
CA SER A 990 -39.60 24.79 -12.01
C SER A 990 -40.44 23.67 -12.65
N GLY A 991 -40.07 22.41 -12.42
CA GLY A 991 -40.75 21.24 -12.99
C GLY A 991 -42.19 21.04 -12.48
N ARG A 992 -42.84 19.97 -12.96
CA ARG A 992 -44.21 19.60 -12.56
C ARG A 992 -44.24 19.12 -11.10
N GLN A 993 -44.71 19.95 -10.16
CA GLN A 993 -44.75 19.61 -8.72
C GLN A 993 -45.99 18.83 -8.29
N TYR A 994 -47.12 19.01 -8.98
CA TYR A 994 -48.41 18.43 -8.64
C TYR A 994 -49.05 17.75 -9.86
N THR A 995 -49.64 16.59 -9.63
CA THR A 995 -50.30 15.79 -10.67
C THR A 995 -51.75 16.20 -10.91
N GLY A 996 -52.44 16.69 -9.88
CA GLY A 996 -53.84 17.15 -9.94
C GLY A 996 -54.35 17.71 -8.61
N VAL A 997 -55.66 17.99 -8.51
CA VAL A 997 -56.27 18.67 -7.35
C VAL A 997 -56.10 17.89 -6.04
N LEU A 998 -56.35 16.58 -6.06
CA LEU A 998 -56.22 15.73 -4.88
C LEU A 998 -54.78 15.66 -4.37
N ASP A 999 -53.82 15.65 -5.28
CA ASP A 999 -52.39 15.64 -4.97
C ASP A 999 -51.95 16.96 -4.31
N VAL A 1000 -52.40 18.10 -4.85
CA VAL A 1000 -52.20 19.41 -4.21
C VAL A 1000 -52.78 19.42 -2.80
N MET A 1001 -54.03 18.98 -2.62
CA MET A 1001 -54.69 18.99 -1.31
C MET A 1001 -53.99 18.07 -0.31
N LYS A 1002 -53.55 16.88 -0.75
CA LYS A 1002 -52.78 15.93 0.05
C LYS A 1002 -51.42 16.51 0.44
N HIS A 1003 -50.73 17.17 -0.49
CA HIS A 1003 -49.44 17.80 -0.23
C HIS A 1003 -49.58 18.96 0.76
N LEU A 1004 -50.57 19.82 0.57
CA LEU A 1004 -50.88 20.92 1.49
C LEU A 1004 -51.21 20.42 2.90
N TYR A 1005 -52.00 19.35 3.00
CA TYR A 1005 -52.31 18.74 4.29
C TYR A 1005 -51.05 18.18 4.98
N LYS A 1006 -50.14 17.55 4.22
CA LYS A 1006 -48.86 17.08 4.76
C LYS A 1006 -47.93 18.22 5.19
N GLU A 1007 -47.93 19.34 4.47
CA GLU A 1007 -47.04 20.47 4.74
C GLU A 1007 -47.41 21.23 6.03
N GLY A 1008 -48.70 21.40 6.31
CA GLY A 1008 -49.14 22.20 7.47
C GLY A 1008 -50.59 21.98 7.91
N GLY A 1009 -51.15 20.80 7.61
CA GLY A 1009 -52.52 20.41 7.97
C GLY A 1009 -53.60 21.32 7.38
N MET A 1010 -54.73 21.42 8.07
CA MET A 1010 -55.87 22.25 7.66
C MET A 1010 -55.53 23.74 7.56
N ARG A 1011 -54.58 24.24 8.37
CA ARG A 1011 -54.11 25.63 8.30
C ARG A 1011 -53.42 25.94 6.97
N SER A 1012 -52.70 24.97 6.40
CA SER A 1012 -52.09 25.13 5.08
C SER A 1012 -53.18 25.20 4.00
N ILE A 1013 -54.15 24.28 4.00
CA ILE A 1013 -55.25 24.27 3.02
C ILE A 1013 -56.03 25.61 3.00
N PHE A 1014 -56.29 26.19 4.17
CA PHE A 1014 -57.03 27.45 4.31
C PHE A 1014 -56.14 28.70 4.36
N ARG A 1015 -54.83 28.59 4.12
CA ARG A 1015 -53.94 29.77 4.12
C ARG A 1015 -54.29 30.67 2.93
N GLY A 1016 -54.54 31.94 3.25
CA GLY A 1016 -55.05 32.94 2.31
C GLY A 1016 -56.56 33.18 2.39
N SER A 1017 -57.31 32.49 3.26
CA SER A 1017 -58.78 32.69 3.38
C SER A 1017 -59.19 34.14 3.65
N PHE A 1018 -58.45 34.85 4.50
CA PHE A 1018 -58.70 36.28 4.74
C PHE A 1018 -58.46 37.12 3.47
N ALA A 1019 -57.45 36.80 2.68
CA ALA A 1019 -57.19 37.47 1.40
C ALA A 1019 -58.29 37.17 0.37
N THR A 1020 -58.82 35.94 0.37
CA THR A 1020 -59.98 35.54 -0.43
C THR A 1020 -61.22 36.34 -0.03
N LEU A 1021 -61.51 36.49 1.27
CA LEU A 1021 -62.64 37.29 1.75
C LEU A 1021 -62.46 38.79 1.45
N ALA A 1022 -61.24 39.33 1.60
CA ALA A 1022 -60.93 40.72 1.28
C ALA A 1022 -61.11 41.04 -0.22
N ARG A 1023 -61.04 40.02 -1.08
CA ARG A 1023 -61.39 40.10 -2.50
C ARG A 1023 -62.89 39.94 -2.71
N ASP A 1024 -63.46 38.85 -2.19
CA ASP A 1024 -64.82 38.41 -2.51
C ASP A 1024 -65.89 39.29 -1.85
N GLY A 1025 -65.69 39.74 -0.61
CA GLY A 1025 -66.65 40.60 0.08
C GLY A 1025 -66.91 41.93 -0.65
N PRO A 1026 -65.89 42.79 -0.81
CA PRO A 1026 -66.04 44.05 -1.55
C PRO A 1026 -66.42 43.83 -3.02
N GLY A 1027 -65.87 42.77 -3.65
CA GLY A 1027 -66.19 42.41 -5.03
C GLY A 1027 -67.66 42.05 -5.21
N SER A 1028 -68.23 41.21 -4.35
CA SER A 1028 -69.64 40.83 -4.38
C SER A 1028 -70.57 41.99 -4.06
N ALA A 1029 -70.19 42.87 -3.12
CA ALA A 1029 -70.94 44.09 -2.85
C ALA A 1029 -71.03 44.99 -4.09
N ALA A 1030 -69.92 45.20 -4.79
CA ALA A 1030 -69.85 45.96 -6.03
C ALA A 1030 -70.60 45.27 -7.17
N TYR A 1031 -70.51 43.94 -7.27
CA TYR A 1031 -71.22 43.14 -8.28
C TYR A 1031 -72.72 43.33 -8.16
N PHE A 1032 -73.30 43.07 -6.97
CA PHE A 1032 -74.74 43.17 -6.78
C PHE A 1032 -75.25 44.62 -6.88
N ALA A 1033 -74.51 45.60 -6.37
CA ALA A 1033 -74.87 47.01 -6.52
C ALA A 1033 -74.88 47.45 -7.99
N ALA A 1034 -73.83 47.14 -8.75
CA ALA A 1034 -73.73 47.50 -10.16
C ALA A 1034 -74.77 46.73 -10.99
N TYR A 1035 -75.01 45.46 -10.69
CA TYR A 1035 -76.05 44.66 -11.34
C TYR A 1035 -77.42 45.32 -11.17
N GLU A 1036 -77.80 45.69 -9.95
CA GLU A 1036 -79.10 46.28 -9.65
C GLU A 1036 -79.25 47.71 -10.21
N VAL A 1037 -78.19 48.52 -10.13
CA VAL A 1037 -78.19 49.88 -10.72
C VAL A 1037 -78.33 49.80 -12.24
N THR A 1038 -77.55 48.96 -12.91
CA THR A 1038 -77.63 48.78 -14.36
C THR A 1038 -78.97 48.17 -14.77
N LYS A 1039 -79.47 47.17 -14.02
CA LYS A 1039 -80.79 46.56 -14.26
C LYS A 1039 -81.91 47.59 -14.14
N LYS A 1040 -81.88 48.44 -13.10
CA LYS A 1040 -82.84 49.52 -12.89
C LYS A 1040 -82.75 50.59 -13.99
N ALA A 1041 -81.54 50.93 -14.44
CA ALA A 1041 -81.34 51.89 -15.52
C ALA A 1041 -81.83 51.38 -16.89
N LEU A 1042 -81.75 50.06 -17.13
CA LEU A 1042 -82.21 49.42 -18.37
C LEU A 1042 -83.70 49.06 -18.37
N THR A 1043 -84.39 49.16 -17.23
CA THR A 1043 -85.82 48.87 -17.13
C THR A 1043 -86.63 50.05 -17.70
N PRO A 1044 -87.45 49.86 -18.75
CA PRO A 1044 -88.29 50.93 -19.31
C PRO A 1044 -89.30 51.48 -18.29
N ALA A 1045 -89.64 52.76 -18.39
CA ALA A 1045 -90.58 53.42 -17.47
C ALA A 1045 -91.95 52.72 -17.48
N GLY A 1046 -92.37 52.18 -16.33
CA GLY A 1046 -93.64 51.47 -16.15
C GLY A 1046 -93.55 49.93 -16.26
N ALA A 1047 -92.40 49.38 -16.66
CA ALA A 1047 -92.16 47.93 -16.71
C ALA A 1047 -91.52 47.40 -15.43
N THR A 1048 -91.61 46.09 -15.19
CA THR A 1048 -90.94 45.45 -14.05
C THR A 1048 -89.57 44.88 -14.46
N PRO A 1049 -88.63 44.70 -13.52
CA PRO A 1049 -87.32 44.09 -13.82
C PRO A 1049 -87.39 42.64 -14.31
N ALA A 1050 -88.58 42.03 -14.36
CA ALA A 1050 -88.83 40.70 -14.91
C ALA A 1050 -89.00 40.72 -16.45
N ASP A 1051 -89.28 41.88 -17.04
CA ASP A 1051 -89.60 42.04 -18.48
C ASP A 1051 -88.35 42.35 -19.35
N LEU A 1052 -87.15 42.28 -18.78
CA LEU A 1052 -85.89 42.58 -19.47
C LEU A 1052 -85.50 41.47 -20.44
N ASN A 1053 -85.12 41.84 -21.67
CA ASN A 1053 -84.59 40.88 -22.64
C ASN A 1053 -83.22 40.32 -22.20
N LEU A 1054 -82.87 39.13 -22.72
CA LEU A 1054 -81.63 38.45 -22.37
C LEU A 1054 -80.37 39.29 -22.64
N GLY A 1055 -80.37 40.11 -23.69
CA GLY A 1055 -79.26 41.01 -24.03
C GLY A 1055 -79.01 42.07 -22.95
N ALA A 1056 -80.07 42.68 -22.42
CA ALA A 1056 -79.98 43.65 -21.33
C ALA A 1056 -79.50 43.00 -20.02
N ILE A 1057 -79.91 41.76 -19.75
CA ILE A 1057 -79.44 40.98 -18.60
C ILE A 1057 -77.94 40.63 -18.75
N ILE A 1058 -77.48 40.24 -19.94
CA ILE A 1058 -76.06 39.98 -20.23
C ILE A 1058 -75.24 41.26 -20.05
N PHE A 1059 -75.73 42.41 -20.52
CA PHE A 1059 -75.05 43.69 -20.34
C PHE A 1059 -74.99 44.13 -18.88
N ALA A 1060 -76.08 43.97 -18.13
CA ALA A 1060 -76.11 44.21 -16.68
C ALA A 1060 -75.15 43.28 -15.92
N GLY A 1061 -75.09 42.00 -16.29
CA GLY A 1061 -74.12 41.04 -15.72
C GLY A 1061 -72.66 41.38 -16.09
N GLY A 1062 -72.41 41.80 -17.33
CA GLY A 1062 -71.09 42.22 -17.81
C GLY A 1062 -70.57 43.47 -17.09
N THR A 1063 -71.41 44.50 -16.95
CA THR A 1063 -71.07 45.72 -16.20
C THR A 1063 -70.87 45.45 -14.70
N ALA A 1064 -71.68 44.56 -14.10
CA ALA A 1064 -71.46 44.08 -12.74
C ALA A 1064 -70.13 43.35 -12.58
N GLY A 1065 -69.75 42.50 -13.53
CA GLY A 1065 -68.45 41.83 -13.57
C GLY A 1065 -67.28 42.81 -13.65
N VAL A 1066 -67.38 43.84 -14.48
CA VAL A 1066 -66.37 44.91 -14.58
C VAL A 1066 -66.22 45.66 -13.25
N ALA A 1067 -67.34 46.05 -12.62
CA ALA A 1067 -67.33 46.74 -11.34
C ALA A 1067 -66.71 45.90 -10.21
N MET A 1068 -67.05 44.61 -10.16
CA MET A 1068 -66.46 43.65 -9.22
C MET A 1068 -64.93 43.59 -9.35
N TRP A 1069 -64.43 43.33 -10.56
CA TRP A 1069 -62.99 43.18 -10.78
C TRP A 1069 -62.24 44.50 -10.61
N ALA A 1070 -62.86 45.66 -10.87
CA ALA A 1070 -62.23 46.96 -10.64
C ALA A 1070 -61.82 47.19 -9.17
N ILE A 1071 -62.61 46.68 -8.22
CA ILE A 1071 -62.32 46.79 -6.78
C ILE A 1071 -61.53 45.56 -6.29
N ALA A 1072 -61.76 44.38 -6.87
CA ALA A 1072 -61.19 43.13 -6.41
C ALA A 1072 -59.74 42.88 -6.83
N ILE A 1073 -59.18 43.61 -7.81
CA ILE A 1073 -57.83 43.34 -8.33
C ILE A 1073 -56.71 43.54 -7.29
N PRO A 1074 -56.62 44.68 -6.57
CA PRO A 1074 -55.59 44.87 -5.55
C PRO A 1074 -55.54 43.75 -4.48
N PRO A 1075 -56.66 43.36 -3.84
CA PRO A 1075 -56.64 42.21 -2.93
C PRO A 1075 -56.41 40.87 -3.64
N ASP A 1076 -56.82 40.68 -4.89
CA ASP A 1076 -56.56 39.44 -5.66
C ASP A 1076 -55.07 39.24 -5.97
N VAL A 1077 -54.31 40.29 -6.26
CA VAL A 1077 -52.84 40.20 -6.43
C VAL A 1077 -52.19 39.69 -5.15
N LEU A 1078 -52.56 40.27 -4.01
CA LEU A 1078 -52.04 39.89 -2.70
C LEU A 1078 -52.45 38.46 -2.33
N LYS A 1079 -53.70 38.07 -2.63
CA LYS A 1079 -54.20 36.70 -2.45
C LYS A 1079 -53.37 35.71 -3.27
N SER A 1080 -53.19 35.95 -4.57
CA SER A 1080 -52.46 35.05 -5.47
C SER A 1080 -51.01 34.87 -5.02
N ARG A 1081 -50.31 35.95 -4.64
CA ARG A 1081 -48.94 35.90 -4.13
C ARG A 1081 -48.83 35.20 -2.78
N LEU A 1082 -49.77 35.46 -1.87
CA LEU A 1082 -49.79 34.82 -0.55
C LEU A 1082 -50.06 33.31 -0.64
N GLN A 1083 -50.93 32.89 -1.57
CA GLN A 1083 -51.29 31.49 -1.78
C GLN A 1083 -50.22 30.71 -2.56
N SER A 1084 -49.46 31.38 -3.44
CA SER A 1084 -48.41 30.75 -4.25
C SER A 1084 -47.03 30.73 -3.58
N ALA A 1085 -46.78 31.59 -2.58
CA ALA A 1085 -45.47 31.68 -1.96
C ALA A 1085 -45.17 30.49 -1.03
N PRO A 1086 -43.90 30.06 -0.95
CA PRO A 1086 -43.48 29.04 0.01
C PRO A 1086 -43.93 29.34 1.45
N THR A 1087 -44.03 28.30 2.26
CA THR A 1087 -44.33 28.45 3.69
C THR A 1087 -43.21 29.21 4.39
N GLY A 1088 -43.58 30.27 5.14
CA GLY A 1088 -42.64 31.17 5.81
C GLY A 1088 -42.33 32.50 5.08
N THR A 1089 -42.65 32.66 3.79
CA THR A 1089 -42.33 33.91 3.04
C THR A 1089 -43.07 35.15 3.55
N TYR A 1090 -44.34 34.99 3.92
CA TYR A 1090 -45.21 36.05 4.43
C TYR A 1090 -45.86 35.61 5.74
N SER A 1091 -45.86 36.49 6.75
CA SER A 1091 -46.55 36.23 8.03
C SER A 1091 -48.06 36.44 7.94
N GLY A 1092 -48.56 37.14 6.92
CA GLY A 1092 -49.98 37.38 6.68
C GLY A 1092 -50.26 38.32 5.52
N PHE A 1093 -51.53 38.69 5.33
CA PHE A 1093 -51.98 39.54 4.22
C PHE A 1093 -51.34 40.94 4.22
N MET A 1094 -51.24 41.59 5.39
CA MET A 1094 -50.61 42.91 5.53
C MET A 1094 -49.09 42.88 5.29
N ASP A 1095 -48.42 41.81 5.70
CA ASP A 1095 -46.99 41.61 5.44
C ASP A 1095 -46.72 41.39 3.95
N CYS A 1096 -47.58 40.61 3.28
CA CYS A 1096 -47.55 40.44 1.83
C CYS A 1096 -47.75 41.77 1.08
N ALA A 1097 -48.67 42.61 1.54
CA ALA A 1097 -48.89 43.95 0.98
C ALA A 1097 -47.66 44.84 1.12
N ARG A 1098 -47.10 44.94 2.33
CA ARG A 1098 -45.92 45.76 2.62
C ARG A 1098 -44.73 45.34 1.75
N LYS A 1099 -44.42 44.04 1.71
CA LYS A 1099 -43.30 43.51 0.94
C LYS A 1099 -43.50 43.66 -0.57
N THR A 1100 -44.73 43.44 -1.07
CA THR A 1100 -45.05 43.63 -2.49
C THR A 1100 -44.85 45.09 -2.92
N ILE A 1101 -45.33 46.05 -2.14
CA ILE A 1101 -45.17 47.48 -2.45
C ILE A 1101 -43.69 47.89 -2.35
N ALA A 1102 -42.96 47.38 -1.36
CA ALA A 1102 -41.54 47.69 -1.19
C ALA A 1102 -40.66 47.12 -2.32
N GLN A 1103 -40.98 45.95 -2.85
CA GLN A 1103 -40.18 45.27 -3.87
C GLN A 1103 -40.58 45.65 -5.31
N ASP A 1104 -41.88 45.73 -5.60
CA ASP A 1104 -42.39 45.87 -6.97
C ASP A 1104 -43.14 47.18 -7.23
N GLY A 1105 -43.27 48.04 -6.20
CA GLY A 1105 -43.99 49.31 -6.27
C GLY A 1105 -45.52 49.17 -6.19
N VAL A 1106 -46.21 50.30 -6.02
CA VAL A 1106 -47.68 50.35 -5.85
C VAL A 1106 -48.43 49.87 -7.10
N ALA A 1107 -47.87 50.10 -8.30
CA ALA A 1107 -48.46 49.65 -9.56
C ALA A 1107 -48.56 48.12 -9.66
N ALA A 1108 -47.77 47.36 -8.89
CA ALA A 1108 -47.82 45.90 -8.87
C ALA A 1108 -49.18 45.36 -8.39
N LEU A 1109 -49.90 46.12 -7.55
CA LEU A 1109 -51.24 45.74 -7.06
C LEU A 1109 -52.30 45.70 -8.17
N TRP A 1110 -52.02 46.28 -9.34
CA TRP A 1110 -52.93 46.29 -10.49
C TRP A 1110 -52.52 45.29 -11.59
N LYS A 1111 -51.50 44.45 -11.33
CA LYS A 1111 -51.09 43.38 -12.25
C LYS A 1111 -52.24 42.41 -12.48
N GLY A 1112 -52.54 42.15 -13.75
CA GLY A 1112 -53.64 41.26 -14.17
C GLY A 1112 -54.97 41.97 -14.41
N PHE A 1113 -55.04 43.30 -14.24
CA PHE A 1113 -56.25 44.09 -14.52
C PHE A 1113 -56.77 43.89 -15.95
N GLY A 1114 -55.89 43.97 -16.96
CA GLY A 1114 -56.26 43.78 -18.38
C GLY A 1114 -56.94 42.43 -18.67
N PRO A 1115 -56.29 41.29 -18.36
CA PRO A 1115 -56.92 39.98 -18.49
C PRO A 1115 -58.23 39.83 -17.71
N ALA A 1116 -58.35 40.41 -16.51
CA ALA A 1116 -59.57 40.35 -15.71
C ALA A 1116 -60.73 41.14 -16.35
N MET A 1117 -60.47 42.33 -16.89
CA MET A 1117 -61.48 43.09 -17.64
C MET A 1117 -61.89 42.36 -18.92
N GLY A 1118 -60.91 41.79 -19.65
CA GLY A 1118 -61.15 41.02 -20.86
C GLY A 1118 -61.99 39.75 -20.63
N ARG A 1119 -61.95 39.19 -19.42
CA ARG A 1119 -62.77 38.04 -19.02
C ARG A 1119 -64.25 38.38 -18.80
N ALA A 1120 -64.55 39.59 -18.31
CA ALA A 1120 -65.85 39.91 -17.73
C ALA A 1120 -67.03 39.71 -18.69
N PHE A 1121 -66.91 40.13 -19.95
CA PHE A 1121 -67.98 39.95 -20.93
C PHE A 1121 -68.06 38.54 -21.51
N PRO A 1122 -66.96 37.92 -22.00
CA PRO A 1122 -67.02 36.58 -22.61
C PRO A 1122 -67.47 35.48 -21.63
N ALA A 1123 -67.00 35.51 -20.38
CA ALA A 1123 -67.37 34.49 -19.40
C ALA A 1123 -68.85 34.58 -19.01
N ASN A 1124 -69.38 35.80 -18.84
CA ASN A 1124 -70.80 36.01 -18.53
C ASN A 1124 -71.69 35.61 -19.72
N ALA A 1125 -71.33 35.98 -20.95
CA ALA A 1125 -72.06 35.57 -22.15
C ALA A 1125 -72.12 34.04 -22.29
N ALA A 1126 -70.99 33.35 -22.05
CA ALA A 1126 -70.93 31.89 -22.07
C ALA A 1126 -71.80 31.24 -20.98
N THR A 1127 -71.87 31.86 -19.80
CA THR A 1127 -72.73 31.40 -18.70
C THR A 1127 -74.19 31.38 -19.14
N PHE A 1128 -74.70 32.51 -19.64
CA PHE A 1128 -76.09 32.62 -20.06
C PHE A 1128 -76.42 31.72 -21.25
N LEU A 1129 -75.52 31.63 -22.23
CA LEU A 1129 -75.68 30.71 -23.36
C LEU A 1129 -75.73 29.24 -22.89
N GLY A 1130 -74.89 28.86 -21.92
CA GLY A 1130 -74.91 27.53 -21.32
C GLY A 1130 -76.21 27.22 -20.59
N VAL A 1131 -76.74 28.18 -19.80
CA VAL A 1131 -78.03 28.04 -19.12
C VAL A 1131 -79.18 27.91 -20.14
N GLU A 1132 -79.22 28.75 -21.17
CA GLU A 1132 -80.32 28.75 -22.13
C GLU A 1132 -80.30 27.49 -23.02
N ALA A 1133 -79.12 27.09 -23.50
CA ALA A 1133 -78.97 25.89 -24.31
C ALA A 1133 -79.32 24.62 -23.52
N SER A 1134 -78.89 24.54 -22.25
CA SER A 1134 -79.22 23.41 -21.38
C SER A 1134 -80.69 23.38 -20.98
N ARG A 1135 -81.34 24.53 -20.70
CA ARG A 1135 -82.79 24.59 -20.47
C ARG A 1135 -83.57 24.13 -21.69
N LYS A 1136 -83.27 24.65 -22.89
CA LYS A 1136 -83.90 24.22 -24.14
C LYS A 1136 -83.74 22.71 -24.38
N LEU A 1137 -82.58 22.15 -24.05
CA LEU A 1137 -82.32 20.72 -24.16
C LEU A 1137 -83.12 19.92 -23.12
N LEU A 1138 -83.15 20.37 -21.87
CA LEU A 1138 -83.89 19.71 -20.78
C LEU A 1138 -85.40 19.77 -20.98
N ASP A 1139 -85.92 20.87 -21.53
CA ASP A 1139 -87.34 21.03 -21.88
C ASP A 1139 -87.74 20.23 -23.13
N SER A 1140 -86.77 19.86 -23.97
CA SER A 1140 -86.97 18.95 -25.10
C SER A 1140 -86.98 17.48 -24.68
N LEU A 1141 -86.22 17.15 -23.62
CA LEU A 1141 -86.04 15.78 -23.13
C LEU A 1141 -87.03 15.37 -22.02
N PHE A 1142 -87.54 16.34 -21.25
CA PHE A 1142 -88.45 16.15 -20.11
C PHE A 1142 -89.53 17.22 -20.10
#